data_AF-A0A0L0LMV3-F1
#
_entry.id   AF-A0A0L0LMV3-F1
#
_cell.length_a   1.000
_cell.length_b   1.000
_cell.length_c   1.000
_cell.angle_alpha   90.00
_cell.angle_beta   90.00
_cell.angle_gamma   90.00
#
_symmetry.space_group_name_H-M   'P 1'
#
loop_
_entity.id
_entity.type
_entity.pdbx_description
1 polymer ?
#
loop_
_entity_poly.entity_id
_entity_poly.type
_entity_poly.pdbx_seq_one_letter_code
_entity_poly.pdbx_strand_id
1 'polypeptide(L)'
;MPRFQVAGHIGLLLLALGALPFPVFADTASSTVVYEFPHAVWGSPNGAFVGGGLLYSEISSTTPGGIWMDVAKDFDHWYDADHSYTFDTFEVYLTVGGFPNISAHPLTAGTVAVKIYAADESWVTGELVAASAPIPASTLFEAQNGDFCNGDGSAASPFSAPCIASFSFPSGTVLAAGQHYVFEINGNGIVSETDLHGETYYYPGLSMVGASVSQYPFGNDGIQDAPNVNTGAVYLRLSTDAPPIPVCTENCNDNVLFLPGIEGSALKEGNDSLWPPSIWSHDVSRLALDENGNSVNDITVAGALSDFYGANLYGGFASFMDDLATTSVIREWKPLAYDWRFSPERILSDGIKTQNGIVDPVATFEALAANSKTGKVTIVAHSMGGLLGKTLIKKLQGEGKDGLIGSFVMIGTPQLGTPQAIPSLLHGEQPLALEFFVRSPATRSVAQNMQSTYDLLPSKMYFDSVQSPPISFDENASYTQAWRDLWVSIDAYDEFTEFLTGTGVTRTPPQPTDLGTPEVLDPVLLARSTQLHEGLDSYSIPSHIRVVQVAGWGLTTTKAITYWNAHVFGIPTPIRSYKIVPTVEGDQTVVYPSALSSTGEKYFFDLSLFNGNQAGHDFDHKDLLNTGPVQEVIGSVLKRESVTTTTYILDQRPDVSEIDEQLLIITRSPILIGAYDSEGNFTGIDQNQDLTSEILFISKNIPGSNFLVSGENQYLFLPKGVNYTLKFKGTDTGQASIETATFVNDEIHPFSGFTDMPVTPSVSATFSIDGTTLVNTELEVDQNGDGQVDTYIPSDGSNLSIEHVLSNLKNAVQNLNASAKVKTQLQNKIANVETKIAKQKQKQTNSLSKIKMQLEKKAEKGRIDASTANTLIALLDELLAQSSIVPFDPALILELKGQINSANISLSLKSSLLAKLGKLESVAGIGKSIDTMAKAVRAKSAKGALVEAETQNLLNLLDQLQGAI
;
A
#
# COMPACT_ATOMS: atom_id res chain seq x y z
N MET A 1 -4.02 6.67 60.44
CA MET A 1 -3.43 6.36 61.78
C MET A 1 -3.36 4.85 61.95
N PRO A 2 -2.48 4.31 62.81
CA PRO A 2 -1.34 4.93 63.53
C PRO A 2 -0.02 4.82 62.72
N ARG A 3 1.15 5.43 63.00
CA ARG A 3 1.71 6.55 63.82
C ARG A 3 3.23 6.58 63.42
N PHE A 4 4.03 7.64 63.33
CA PHE A 4 3.98 9.12 63.38
C PHE A 4 5.03 9.64 62.33
N GLN A 5 5.17 10.90 61.88
CA GLN A 5 5.59 12.15 62.56
C GLN A 5 6.95 12.04 63.31
N VAL A 6 7.93 12.95 63.16
CA VAL A 6 7.94 14.44 63.27
C VAL A 6 8.94 15.00 62.21
N ALA A 7 8.61 15.93 61.28
CA ALA A 7 8.58 17.42 61.33
C ALA A 7 9.90 18.11 61.76
N GLY A 8 10.33 19.28 61.26
CA GLY A 8 9.85 20.22 60.23
C GLY A 8 11.05 21.16 59.85
N HIS A 9 10.98 22.47 59.55
CA HIS A 9 9.92 23.42 59.17
C HIS A 9 10.59 24.79 58.84
N ILE A 10 10.13 25.56 57.83
CA ILE A 10 10.48 27.00 57.56
C ILE A 10 11.96 27.24 57.14
N GLY A 11 12.35 28.21 56.29
CA GLY A 11 11.59 29.11 55.38
C GLY A 11 12.29 30.47 55.10
N LEU A 12 12.20 30.93 53.84
CA LEU A 12 12.39 32.32 53.35
C LEU A 12 13.77 33.06 53.39
N LEU A 13 14.13 33.60 52.21
CA LEU A 13 14.65 34.97 51.94
C LEU A 13 16.17 35.36 52.03
N LEU A 14 16.72 35.67 50.84
CA LEU A 14 17.68 36.75 50.44
C LEU A 14 19.04 37.06 51.15
N LEU A 15 20.03 37.36 50.27
CA LEU A 15 21.17 38.31 50.38
C LEU A 15 22.48 37.95 51.15
N ALA A 16 23.46 37.49 50.34
CA ALA A 16 24.73 38.18 50.01
C ALA A 16 25.99 38.17 50.94
N LEU A 17 27.15 38.04 50.25
CA LEU A 17 28.54 38.47 50.58
C LEU A 17 29.30 37.81 51.75
N GLY A 18 30.47 37.19 51.47
CA GLY A 18 31.48 36.95 52.53
C GLY A 18 32.61 35.91 52.34
N ALA A 19 33.54 36.11 51.39
CA ALA A 19 34.92 35.57 51.38
C ALA A 19 35.20 34.04 51.27
N LEU A 20 36.44 33.73 50.83
CA LEU A 20 37.07 32.42 50.56
C LEU A 20 37.86 31.90 51.80
N PRO A 21 38.12 30.57 51.98
CA PRO A 21 39.05 29.81 51.13
C PRO A 21 38.71 28.33 50.79
N PHE A 22 39.47 27.79 49.83
CA PHE A 22 39.53 26.39 49.33
C PHE A 22 39.92 25.36 50.43
N PRO A 23 39.58 24.05 50.30
CA PRO A 23 39.96 23.11 49.21
C PRO A 23 38.78 22.67 48.33
N VAL A 24 38.91 22.54 47.01
CA VAL A 24 39.61 21.45 46.27
C VAL A 24 39.03 20.06 46.58
N PHE A 25 38.00 19.69 45.83
CA PHE A 25 37.95 18.44 45.06
C PHE A 25 37.35 18.76 43.69
N ALA A 26 37.82 18.09 42.64
CA ALA A 26 37.31 18.25 41.29
C ALA A 26 36.38 17.08 40.94
N ASP A 27 35.32 17.37 40.19
CA ASP A 27 34.65 16.39 39.35
C ASP A 27 34.18 17.09 38.07
N THR A 28 34.13 16.37 36.95
CA THR A 28 34.15 16.96 35.60
C THR A 28 32.85 16.72 34.84
N ALA A 29 32.07 17.78 34.64
CA ALA A 29 30.96 17.79 33.70
C ALA A 29 31.39 18.44 32.37
N SER A 30 31.23 17.74 31.25
CA SER A 30 31.50 18.23 29.91
C SER A 30 30.41 19.22 29.45
N SER A 31 30.72 20.52 29.46
CA SER A 31 29.80 21.57 29.06
C SER A 31 29.94 21.94 27.58
N THR A 32 29.13 21.33 26.72
CA THR A 32 28.91 21.82 25.35
C THR A 32 28.09 23.12 25.41
N VAL A 33 28.54 24.18 24.73
CA VAL A 33 27.87 25.48 24.69
C VAL A 33 27.70 25.92 23.23
N VAL A 34 26.49 26.32 22.87
CA VAL A 34 26.09 26.77 21.52
C VAL A 34 25.37 28.11 21.63
N TYR A 35 25.58 29.01 20.66
CA TYR A 35 24.91 30.30 20.53
C TYR A 35 24.59 30.58 19.05
N GLU A 36 23.45 31.23 18.78
CA GLU A 36 22.95 31.63 17.45
C GLU A 36 22.41 33.09 17.44
N PHE A 37 21.77 33.49 16.32
CA PHE A 37 21.06 34.75 15.98
C PHE A 37 21.83 35.74 15.07
N PRO A 38 21.15 36.54 14.22
CA PRO A 38 20.03 36.21 13.31
C PRO A 38 20.17 36.85 11.88
N HIS A 39 19.28 36.50 10.92
CA HIS A 39 19.32 36.98 9.52
C HIS A 39 18.93 38.47 9.29
N ALA A 40 19.47 39.06 8.21
CA ALA A 40 18.95 40.25 7.50
C ALA A 40 19.36 40.21 6.00
N VAL A 41 18.62 40.85 5.08
CA VAL A 41 18.71 40.57 3.61
C VAL A 41 18.51 41.83 2.72
N TRP A 42 18.95 41.72 1.44
CA TRP A 42 18.70 42.56 0.23
C TRP A 42 19.63 43.76 -0.09
N GLY A 43 20.18 43.78 -1.33
CA GLY A 43 20.85 44.98 -1.87
C GLY A 43 21.76 44.91 -3.11
N SER A 44 21.35 44.31 -4.25
CA SER A 44 22.09 44.28 -5.55
C SER A 44 23.30 43.31 -5.64
N PRO A 45 23.65 42.70 -6.81
CA PRO A 45 24.46 41.47 -6.83
C PRO A 45 25.99 41.67 -6.89
N ASN A 46 26.48 42.75 -7.49
CA ASN A 46 27.90 42.87 -7.86
C ASN A 46 28.75 43.51 -6.75
N GLY A 47 28.83 42.86 -5.59
CA GLY A 47 29.79 43.20 -4.54
C GLY A 47 29.24 43.12 -3.10
N ALA A 48 29.20 41.91 -2.54
CA ALA A 48 29.11 41.73 -1.10
C ALA A 48 30.52 41.74 -0.50
N PHE A 49 30.86 42.77 0.29
CA PHE A 49 32.10 42.80 1.06
C PHE A 49 31.91 42.04 2.37
N VAL A 50 32.64 40.95 2.60
CA VAL A 50 32.97 40.56 3.99
C VAL A 50 34.08 41.49 4.46
N GLY A 51 33.66 42.58 5.10
CA GLY A 51 34.58 43.50 5.76
C GLY A 51 35.19 42.83 6.99
N GLY A 52 36.39 42.25 6.82
CA GLY A 52 37.37 42.12 7.91
C GLY A 52 37.77 43.51 8.39
N GLY A 53 36.89 44.14 9.16
CA GLY A 53 36.90 45.57 9.43
C GLY A 53 38.04 45.99 10.36
N LEU A 54 39.19 46.33 9.77
CA LEU A 54 40.16 47.17 10.46
C LEU A 54 39.49 48.51 10.79
N LEU A 55 39.24 48.75 12.08
CA LEU A 55 38.92 50.07 12.61
C LEU A 55 40.16 50.98 12.58
N TYR A 56 40.59 51.34 11.39
CA TYR A 56 41.49 52.49 11.17
C TYR A 56 40.66 53.71 10.78
N SER A 57 40.46 54.59 11.76
CA SER A 57 40.12 55.99 11.48
C SER A 57 41.32 56.66 10.78
N GLU A 58 41.14 57.01 9.51
CA GLU A 58 41.92 57.96 8.69
C GLU A 58 43.46 57.91 8.74
N ILE A 59 44.10 57.79 7.57
CA ILE A 59 44.95 58.86 6.98
C ILE A 59 45.48 58.42 5.59
N SER A 60 45.72 59.39 4.72
CA SER A 60 46.16 59.23 3.32
C SER A 60 47.69 59.19 3.13
N SER A 61 48.18 58.53 2.07
CA SER A 61 49.12 59.17 1.12
C SER A 61 49.41 58.38 -0.18
N THR A 62 48.89 58.89 -1.29
CA THR A 62 49.48 58.95 -2.65
C THR A 62 50.82 58.24 -2.99
N THR A 63 50.76 57.24 -3.88
CA THR A 63 51.68 57.06 -5.04
C THR A 63 51.04 56.18 -6.12
N PRO A 64 51.24 56.43 -7.44
CA PRO A 64 50.61 55.63 -8.50
C PRO A 64 51.55 54.60 -9.17
N GLY A 65 51.20 53.32 -9.06
CA GLY A 65 51.65 52.24 -9.97
C GLY A 65 52.62 51.20 -9.39
N GLY A 66 52.45 49.93 -9.80
CA GLY A 66 53.45 48.87 -9.66
C GLY A 66 53.28 47.87 -8.50
N ILE A 67 52.40 46.87 -8.65
CA ILE A 67 52.41 45.60 -7.89
C ILE A 67 52.06 44.40 -8.80
N TRP A 68 51.21 44.60 -9.81
CA TRP A 68 50.54 43.53 -10.57
C TRP A 68 51.26 42.98 -11.83
N MET A 69 52.58 43.14 -11.97
CA MET A 69 53.30 42.71 -13.20
C MET A 69 54.35 41.60 -13.03
N ASP A 70 54.83 41.33 -11.81
CA ASP A 70 55.98 40.43 -11.62
C ASP A 70 55.60 38.97 -11.34
N VAL A 71 54.37 38.71 -10.86
CA VAL A 71 53.87 37.36 -10.48
C VAL A 71 53.81 36.37 -11.67
N ALA A 72 53.74 36.87 -12.90
CA ALA A 72 53.44 36.08 -14.10
C ALA A 72 54.65 35.36 -14.75
N LYS A 73 55.79 35.22 -14.06
CA LYS A 73 57.04 34.69 -14.66
C LYS A 73 57.64 33.45 -14.01
N ASP A 74 57.36 33.17 -12.74
CA ASP A 74 58.11 32.13 -12.00
C ASP A 74 57.51 30.72 -12.13
N PHE A 75 56.35 30.57 -12.77
CA PHE A 75 55.61 29.29 -12.81
C PHE A 75 56.12 28.27 -13.85
N ASP A 76 56.92 28.71 -14.83
CA ASP A 76 57.31 27.91 -16.02
C ASP A 76 58.52 26.98 -15.80
N HIS A 77 59.01 26.85 -14.55
CA HIS A 77 60.29 26.19 -14.22
C HIS A 77 60.18 24.85 -13.46
N TRP A 78 58.99 24.36 -13.12
CA TRP A 78 58.82 23.22 -12.20
C TRP A 78 57.96 22.08 -12.79
N TYR A 79 58.47 21.43 -13.84
CA TYR A 79 57.93 20.17 -14.35
C TYR A 79 59.05 19.29 -14.94
N ASP A 80 59.25 18.12 -14.34
CA ASP A 80 60.02 17.00 -14.88
C ASP A 80 59.16 15.73 -14.71
N ALA A 81 59.16 14.84 -15.71
CA ALA A 81 58.22 13.73 -15.83
C ALA A 81 58.85 12.35 -15.56
N ASP A 82 60.18 12.24 -15.51
CA ASP A 82 60.89 10.96 -15.54
C ASP A 82 61.35 10.45 -14.14
N HIS A 83 60.96 11.12 -13.04
CA HIS A 83 61.46 10.85 -11.69
C HIS A 83 60.38 10.64 -10.63
N SER A 84 60.62 9.75 -9.66
CA SER A 84 59.85 9.59 -8.42
C SER A 84 60.68 9.99 -7.19
N TYR A 85 60.00 10.35 -6.08
CA TYR A 85 60.64 11.01 -4.94
C TYR A 85 60.19 10.42 -3.59
N THR A 86 61.11 10.45 -2.62
CA THR A 86 60.89 10.05 -1.21
C THR A 86 60.78 11.28 -0.32
N PHE A 87 59.88 11.22 0.66
CA PHE A 87 59.52 12.34 1.54
C PHE A 87 59.26 11.87 2.99
N ASP A 88 59.66 12.68 3.97
CA ASP A 88 59.63 12.29 5.40
C ASP A 88 58.59 13.05 6.24
N THR A 89 58.27 14.31 5.91
CA THR A 89 57.38 15.19 6.70
C THR A 89 56.53 16.17 5.87
N PHE A 90 55.39 16.55 6.44
CA PHE A 90 54.38 17.48 5.90
C PHE A 90 54.00 18.52 6.98
N GLU A 91 53.74 19.79 6.62
CA GLU A 91 53.54 20.88 7.60
C GLU A 91 52.30 21.75 7.31
N VAL A 92 51.64 22.22 8.38
CA VAL A 92 50.41 23.05 8.34
C VAL A 92 50.52 24.22 9.33
N TYR A 93 50.04 25.39 8.91
CA TYR A 93 50.04 26.63 9.70
C TYR A 93 48.63 26.97 10.20
N LEU A 94 48.50 27.30 11.49
CA LEU A 94 47.24 27.73 12.12
C LEU A 94 47.38 29.13 12.74
N THR A 95 46.35 29.96 12.57
CA THR A 95 46.29 31.34 13.10
C THR A 95 45.01 31.53 13.92
N VAL A 96 45.11 32.10 15.12
CA VAL A 96 43.96 32.29 16.04
C VAL A 96 43.74 33.78 16.33
N GLY A 97 42.53 34.27 16.06
CA GLY A 97 42.11 35.65 16.38
C GLY A 97 41.74 35.80 17.86
N GLY A 98 42.27 36.84 18.52
CA GLY A 98 42.26 36.93 19.99
C GLY A 98 40.91 37.17 20.66
N PHE A 99 40.68 36.47 21.77
CA PHE A 99 39.68 36.84 22.79
C PHE A 99 40.32 37.74 23.86
N PRO A 100 39.66 38.82 24.31
CA PRO A 100 40.14 39.63 25.43
C PRO A 100 39.82 38.96 26.78
N ASN A 101 40.86 38.68 27.57
CA ASN A 101 40.80 38.26 28.99
C ASN A 101 39.93 37.03 29.32
N ILE A 102 40.46 35.83 29.09
CA ILE A 102 40.08 34.65 29.89
C ILE A 102 41.05 34.54 31.08
N SER A 103 40.60 34.92 32.26
CA SER A 103 41.36 34.71 33.51
C SER A 103 41.42 33.23 33.86
N ALA A 104 42.60 32.75 34.28
CA ALA A 104 42.96 31.34 34.40
C ALA A 104 41.87 30.41 35.01
N HIS A 105 41.27 29.58 34.14
CA HIS A 105 40.65 28.32 34.54
C HIS A 105 41.64 27.17 34.26
N PRO A 106 41.72 26.14 35.13
CA PRO A 106 42.51 24.96 34.84
C PRO A 106 41.85 24.18 33.70
N LEU A 107 42.55 24.05 32.57
CA LEU A 107 42.08 23.28 31.43
C LEU A 107 42.10 21.78 31.75
N THR A 108 40.95 21.25 32.17
CA THR A 108 40.63 19.83 32.00
C THR A 108 40.71 19.45 30.53
N ALA A 109 41.11 18.21 30.22
CA ALA A 109 41.37 17.74 28.87
C ALA A 109 40.27 18.17 27.87
N GLY A 110 40.66 18.96 26.86
CA GLY A 110 39.74 19.62 25.94
C GLY A 110 40.16 19.42 24.49
N THR A 111 39.18 19.12 23.64
CA THR A 111 39.37 18.85 22.21
C THR A 111 39.66 20.14 21.44
N VAL A 112 40.78 20.20 20.71
CA VAL A 112 41.03 21.26 19.74
C VAL A 112 40.38 20.87 18.42
N ALA A 113 39.17 21.37 18.17
CA ALA A 113 38.47 21.17 16.90
C ALA A 113 38.95 22.19 15.85
N VAL A 114 39.80 21.76 14.92
CA VAL A 114 40.11 22.54 13.71
C VAL A 114 38.91 22.44 12.77
N LYS A 115 38.25 23.58 12.53
CA LYS A 115 37.12 23.67 11.59
C LYS A 115 37.58 24.25 10.27
N ILE A 116 37.44 23.49 9.20
CA ILE A 116 37.65 23.95 7.82
C ILE A 116 36.31 24.41 7.28
N TYR A 117 36.26 25.62 6.70
CA TYR A 117 35.05 26.21 6.15
C TYR A 117 34.98 25.96 4.65
N ALA A 118 33.89 25.37 4.18
CA ALA A 118 33.46 25.52 2.79
C ALA A 118 32.90 26.94 2.57
N ALA A 119 32.78 27.37 1.31
CA ALA A 119 32.29 28.70 0.96
C ALA A 119 30.76 28.88 1.15
N ASP A 120 30.10 27.89 1.74
CA ASP A 120 28.65 27.81 2.05
C ASP A 120 28.36 27.69 3.55
N GLU A 121 29.37 27.86 4.41
CA GLU A 121 29.29 27.80 5.89
C GLU A 121 28.86 26.43 6.48
N SER A 122 28.91 25.35 5.70
CA SER A 122 28.70 23.98 6.21
C SER A 122 29.82 23.52 7.17
N TRP A 123 29.45 22.68 8.16
CA TRP A 123 30.36 22.14 9.18
C TRP A 123 30.23 20.61 9.28
N VAL A 124 31.30 19.92 9.69
CA VAL A 124 31.27 18.51 10.07
C VAL A 124 31.73 18.33 11.52
N THR A 125 31.00 17.53 12.30
CA THR A 125 31.39 17.07 13.64
C THR A 125 31.64 15.57 13.63
N GLY A 126 32.88 15.15 13.89
CA GLY A 126 33.20 13.75 14.18
C GLY A 126 33.40 13.55 15.69
N GLU A 127 32.70 12.57 16.27
CA GLU A 127 32.90 12.14 17.66
C GLU A 127 33.64 10.80 17.69
N LEU A 128 34.80 10.75 18.35
CA LEU A 128 35.68 9.58 18.37
C LEU A 128 35.69 8.97 19.78
N VAL A 129 34.82 7.97 19.98
CA VAL A 129 34.71 7.25 21.26
C VAL A 129 36.00 6.48 21.54
N ALA A 130 36.56 6.69 22.73
CA ALA A 130 37.97 6.40 23.01
C ALA A 130 38.32 4.90 23.03
N ALA A 131 39.49 4.58 22.45
CA ALA A 131 40.18 3.32 22.70
C ALA A 131 40.58 3.21 24.19
N SER A 132 40.44 2.01 24.78
CA SER A 132 40.45 1.82 26.23
C SER A 132 41.85 1.72 26.85
N ALA A 133 42.59 2.84 26.93
CA ALA A 133 43.75 3.00 27.83
C ALA A 133 44.03 4.49 28.14
N PRO A 134 44.37 4.87 29.39
CA PRO A 134 44.77 6.25 29.69
C PRO A 134 46.20 6.52 29.21
N ILE A 135 46.37 7.44 28.25
CA ILE A 135 47.68 7.98 27.86
C ILE A 135 47.96 9.23 28.73
N PRO A 136 49.08 9.31 29.46
CA PRO A 136 49.39 10.48 30.29
C PRO A 136 49.59 11.76 29.48
N ALA A 137 49.17 12.91 30.04
CA ALA A 137 49.29 14.23 29.40
C ALA A 137 50.75 14.73 29.20
N SER A 138 51.75 13.93 29.54
CA SER A 138 53.19 14.24 29.39
C SER A 138 53.79 13.79 28.05
N THR A 139 53.00 13.25 27.11
CA THR A 139 53.50 12.80 25.79
C THR A 139 52.87 13.54 24.60
N LEU A 140 52.13 14.64 24.85
CA LEU A 140 51.52 15.47 23.80
C LEU A 140 52.17 16.86 23.63
N PHE A 141 53.10 17.25 24.51
CA PHE A 141 53.85 18.52 24.42
C PHE A 141 55.31 18.37 24.91
N GLU A 142 56.09 17.54 24.23
CA GLU A 142 57.57 17.63 24.22
C GLU A 142 58.13 17.75 22.79
N ALA A 143 57.42 18.49 21.91
CA ALA A 143 58.07 19.19 20.82
C ALA A 143 58.91 20.33 21.43
N GLN A 144 60.21 20.38 21.14
CA GLN A 144 61.13 21.26 21.85
C GLN A 144 60.94 22.74 21.49
N ASN A 145 61.10 23.61 22.51
CA ASN A 145 60.88 25.05 22.47
C ASN A 145 61.33 25.77 21.18
N GLY A 146 60.36 26.34 20.47
CA GLY A 146 60.49 27.63 19.79
C GLY A 146 59.49 28.60 20.40
N ASP A 147 59.93 29.78 20.83
CA ASP A 147 59.18 30.68 21.74
C ASP A 147 57.97 31.43 21.11
N PHE A 148 57.32 30.87 20.09
CA PHE A 148 56.45 31.62 19.16
C PHE A 148 54.93 31.56 19.40
N CYS A 149 54.45 30.91 20.47
CA CYS A 149 53.02 30.92 20.83
C CYS A 149 52.71 31.50 22.24
N ASN A 150 53.63 32.28 22.83
CA ASN A 150 53.40 33.06 24.07
C ASN A 150 53.94 34.49 23.93
N GLY A 151 53.07 35.47 23.68
CA GLY A 151 53.44 36.89 23.71
C GLY A 151 53.09 37.54 25.04
N ASP A 152 54.08 37.91 25.85
CA ASP A 152 53.87 38.68 27.08
C ASP A 152 53.68 40.18 26.77
N GLY A 153 52.69 40.79 27.42
CA GLY A 153 52.22 42.13 27.08
C GLY A 153 53.18 43.25 27.49
N SER A 154 54.08 43.66 26.58
CA SER A 154 54.81 44.92 26.68
C SER A 154 54.50 45.85 25.48
N ALA A 155 54.57 47.17 25.71
CA ALA A 155 53.76 48.14 24.96
C ALA A 155 54.35 48.61 23.60
N ALA A 156 54.56 47.68 22.66
CA ALA A 156 54.65 47.97 21.23
C ALA A 156 54.33 46.71 20.38
N SER A 157 53.49 46.86 19.35
CA SER A 157 53.06 45.80 18.42
C SER A 157 52.20 44.65 19.01
N PRO A 158 50.87 44.70 18.87
CA PRO A 158 50.04 43.49 18.89
C PRO A 158 50.12 42.72 17.54
N PHE A 159 49.51 41.53 17.53
CA PHE A 159 49.10 40.66 16.40
C PHE A 159 49.88 39.36 16.16
N SER A 160 49.09 38.29 15.97
CA SER A 160 49.41 36.96 15.40
C SER A 160 50.67 36.24 15.85
N ALA A 161 50.50 35.28 16.75
CA ALA A 161 51.36 34.11 16.85
C ALA A 161 50.86 33.01 15.87
N PRO A 162 51.63 32.60 14.86
CA PRO A 162 51.32 31.42 14.06
C PRO A 162 51.84 30.17 14.79
N CYS A 163 50.97 29.19 15.04
CA CYS A 163 51.39 27.90 15.60
C CYS A 163 51.41 26.87 14.46
N ILE A 164 52.50 26.10 14.37
CA ILE A 164 52.77 25.14 13.29
C ILE A 164 52.50 23.72 13.81
N ALA A 165 51.93 22.87 12.96
CA ALA A 165 51.80 21.44 13.19
C ALA A 165 52.43 20.66 12.03
N SER A 166 53.32 19.70 12.36
CA SER A 166 54.06 18.90 11.39
C SER A 166 53.76 17.42 11.60
N PHE A 167 53.56 16.67 10.51
CA PHE A 167 53.17 15.26 10.49
C PHE A 167 54.20 14.45 9.70
N SER A 168 54.52 13.25 10.17
CA SER A 168 55.47 12.34 9.50
C SER A 168 54.77 11.31 8.63
N PHE A 169 55.43 10.93 7.52
CA PHE A 169 55.04 9.80 6.68
C PHE A 169 55.47 8.46 7.31
N PRO A 170 54.84 7.33 6.92
CA PRO A 170 55.38 6.00 7.18
C PRO A 170 56.79 5.82 6.59
N SER A 171 57.67 5.14 7.34
CA SER A 171 59.06 4.92 6.93
C SER A 171 59.16 4.09 5.64
N GLY A 172 59.37 4.75 4.51
CA GLY A 172 59.57 4.12 3.19
C GLY A 172 58.53 4.50 2.12
N THR A 173 57.65 5.46 2.37
CA THR A 173 56.78 6.07 1.36
C THR A 173 57.59 6.58 0.15
N VAL A 174 57.16 6.20 -1.06
CA VAL A 174 57.75 6.62 -2.34
C VAL A 174 56.60 7.09 -3.24
N LEU A 175 56.51 8.39 -3.49
CA LEU A 175 55.46 8.95 -4.33
C LEU A 175 55.93 9.03 -5.79
N ALA A 176 55.14 8.47 -6.71
CA ALA A 176 55.42 8.51 -8.14
C ALA A 176 54.86 9.79 -8.77
N ALA A 177 55.63 10.41 -9.68
CA ALA A 177 55.15 11.55 -10.44
C ALA A 177 53.93 11.17 -11.30
N GLY A 178 52.92 12.04 -11.31
CA GLY A 178 51.69 11.84 -12.08
C GLY A 178 50.65 10.89 -11.46
N GLN A 179 50.87 10.38 -10.24
CA GLN A 179 49.84 9.62 -9.49
C GLN A 179 49.11 10.50 -8.47
N HIS A 180 47.92 10.06 -8.05
CA HIS A 180 47.13 10.70 -7.00
C HIS A 180 47.11 9.82 -5.73
N TYR A 181 47.21 10.46 -4.57
CA TYR A 181 47.34 9.80 -3.28
C TYR A 181 46.31 10.31 -2.27
N VAL A 182 45.79 9.41 -1.44
CA VAL A 182 44.94 9.72 -0.28
C VAL A 182 45.67 9.32 1.00
N PHE A 183 45.61 10.17 2.02
CA PHE A 183 46.25 9.97 3.31
C PHE A 183 45.25 10.11 4.46
N GLU A 184 45.29 9.16 5.39
CA GLU A 184 44.53 9.21 6.64
C GLU A 184 45.44 9.72 7.78
N ILE A 185 44.94 10.61 8.64
CA ILE A 185 45.73 11.23 9.72
C ILE A 185 45.00 11.08 11.05
N ASN A 186 45.72 10.70 12.10
CA ASN A 186 45.23 10.74 13.47
C ASN A 186 46.23 11.47 14.40
N GLY A 187 45.96 11.48 15.71
CA GLY A 187 46.78 12.17 16.72
C GLY A 187 48.24 11.72 16.84
N ASN A 188 48.68 10.68 16.11
CA ASN A 188 50.06 10.20 16.06
C ASN A 188 50.74 10.40 14.69
N GLY A 189 50.05 10.95 13.68
CA GLY A 189 50.59 11.15 12.31
C GLY A 189 49.74 10.52 11.20
N ILE A 190 50.34 10.34 10.02
CA ILE A 190 49.72 9.64 8.88
C ILE A 190 49.65 8.14 9.20
N VAL A 191 48.45 7.54 9.09
CA VAL A 191 48.19 6.13 9.42
C VAL A 191 47.98 5.24 8.20
N SER A 192 47.56 5.79 7.07
CA SER A 192 47.44 5.06 5.81
C SER A 192 47.74 5.95 4.60
N GLU A 193 48.19 5.31 3.52
CA GLU A 193 48.52 5.88 2.21
C GLU A 193 47.88 4.96 1.16
N THR A 194 47.23 5.53 0.14
CA THR A 194 46.65 4.76 -0.97
C THR A 194 46.94 5.43 -2.30
N ASP A 195 47.59 4.68 -3.21
CA ASP A 195 47.86 5.07 -4.60
C ASP A 195 46.62 4.80 -5.47
N LEU A 196 46.11 5.84 -6.14
CA LEU A 196 44.94 5.76 -7.01
C LEU A 196 45.32 5.37 -8.44
N HIS A 197 45.64 4.09 -8.64
CA HIS A 197 45.96 3.53 -9.95
C HIS A 197 44.77 3.62 -10.95
N GLY A 198 44.75 4.67 -11.75
CA GLY A 198 44.26 4.64 -13.15
C GLY A 198 42.78 4.92 -13.41
N GLU A 199 41.92 5.11 -12.41
CA GLU A 199 40.51 5.50 -12.61
C GLU A 199 40.18 6.85 -11.96
N THR A 200 39.59 7.77 -12.74
CA THR A 200 39.37 9.17 -12.34
C THR A 200 38.06 9.36 -11.56
N TYR A 201 38.14 9.27 -10.23
CA TYR A 201 37.03 9.61 -9.34
C TYR A 201 36.90 11.14 -9.16
N TYR A 202 35.90 11.73 -9.82
CA TYR A 202 35.57 13.15 -9.67
C TYR A 202 34.69 13.41 -8.44
N TYR A 203 35.20 14.16 -7.47
CA TYR A 203 34.41 14.77 -6.39
C TYR A 203 34.20 16.27 -6.69
N PRO A 204 32.96 16.74 -6.95
CA PRO A 204 32.70 18.16 -7.16
C PRO A 204 32.92 18.96 -5.86
N GLY A 205 33.62 20.09 -5.93
CA GLY A 205 33.70 21.08 -4.84
C GLY A 205 35.07 21.28 -4.18
N LEU A 206 36.01 20.34 -4.30
CA LEU A 206 37.35 20.45 -3.69
C LEU A 206 38.46 20.38 -4.74
N SER A 207 39.27 21.45 -4.80
CA SER A 207 40.53 21.50 -5.55
C SER A 207 41.62 22.06 -4.64
N MET A 208 42.32 21.16 -3.94
CA MET A 208 43.52 21.51 -3.17
C MET A 208 44.71 21.69 -4.12
N VAL A 209 44.95 22.92 -4.56
CA VAL A 209 46.15 23.27 -5.34
C VAL A 209 47.23 23.79 -4.40
N GLY A 210 48.09 22.87 -3.97
CA GLY A 210 49.35 23.18 -3.29
C GLY A 210 49.43 22.69 -1.84
N ALA A 211 50.48 21.91 -1.57
CA ALA A 211 51.06 21.72 -0.25
C ALA A 211 52.58 21.70 -0.40
N SER A 212 53.32 22.22 0.58
CA SER A 212 54.79 22.23 0.58
C SER A 212 55.32 21.01 1.33
N VAL A 213 56.18 20.23 0.67
CA VAL A 213 56.88 19.10 1.28
C VAL A 213 58.36 19.44 1.42
N SER A 214 58.94 19.16 2.57
CA SER A 214 60.37 19.40 2.84
C SER A 214 61.20 18.15 2.54
N GLN A 215 62.42 18.34 2.04
CA GLN A 215 63.38 17.26 1.80
C GLN A 215 64.76 17.70 2.28
N TYR A 216 65.36 16.97 3.23
CA TYR A 216 66.63 17.36 3.85
C TYR A 216 67.77 16.42 3.45
N PRO A 217 68.64 16.81 2.50
CA PRO A 217 69.84 16.05 2.19
C PRO A 217 70.95 16.35 3.22
N PHE A 218 71.70 15.32 3.62
CA PHE A 218 72.96 15.50 4.34
C PHE A 218 74.07 14.66 3.72
N GLY A 219 74.93 15.33 2.95
CA GLY A 219 76.26 14.88 2.56
C GLY A 219 77.24 16.03 2.77
N ASN A 220 78.37 15.74 3.43
CA ASN A 220 79.42 16.69 3.85
C ASN A 220 79.80 17.75 2.78
N ASP A 221 80.18 18.98 3.11
CA ASP A 221 81.21 19.34 4.10
C ASP A 221 80.94 20.66 4.86
N GLY A 222 80.92 20.73 6.19
CA GLY A 222 80.09 19.92 7.08
C GLY A 222 79.45 20.86 8.12
N ILE A 223 78.12 20.79 8.27
CA ILE A 223 77.26 21.62 9.16
C ILE A 223 76.99 23.07 8.66
N GLN A 224 76.26 23.12 7.53
CA GLN A 224 75.19 24.06 7.13
C GLN A 224 75.47 25.55 6.81
N ASP A 225 74.61 26.07 5.93
CA ASP A 225 74.76 27.28 5.12
C ASP A 225 73.85 28.46 5.54
N ALA A 226 74.01 29.57 4.82
CA ALA A 226 73.12 30.73 4.76
C ALA A 226 72.57 30.89 3.30
N PRO A 227 71.69 31.85 2.97
CA PRO A 227 70.97 32.81 3.82
C PRO A 227 69.43 32.68 3.72
N ASN A 228 68.70 33.31 4.66
CA ASN A 228 67.24 33.28 4.67
C ASN A 228 66.64 34.26 3.63
N VAL A 229 65.96 33.73 2.62
CA VAL A 229 65.25 34.46 1.55
C VAL A 229 63.97 33.69 1.21
N ASN A 230 62.93 34.37 0.70
CA ASN A 230 61.62 33.85 0.29
C ASN A 230 60.59 33.62 1.42
N THR A 231 60.07 34.71 1.99
CA THR A 231 58.77 34.69 2.67
C THR A 231 57.63 34.56 1.65
N GLY A 232 57.29 33.32 1.26
CA GLY A 232 56.13 33.04 0.40
C GLY A 232 54.82 33.09 1.19
N ALA A 233 53.93 34.02 0.85
CA ALA A 233 52.56 34.04 1.38
C ALA A 233 51.63 33.20 0.50
N VAL A 234 50.93 32.23 1.09
CA VAL A 234 49.95 31.40 0.37
C VAL A 234 48.67 32.19 0.14
N TYR A 235 48.36 32.50 -1.12
CA TYR A 235 47.11 33.13 -1.52
C TYR A 235 46.10 32.08 -1.97
N LEU A 236 45.05 31.85 -1.17
CA LEU A 236 43.89 31.07 -1.59
C LEU A 236 43.09 31.83 -2.65
N ARG A 237 43.38 31.59 -3.93
CA ARG A 237 42.52 32.05 -5.04
C ARG A 237 41.35 31.08 -5.19
N LEU A 238 40.23 31.39 -4.53
CA LEU A 238 38.93 30.82 -4.91
C LEU A 238 38.65 31.19 -6.38
N SER A 239 38.65 30.19 -7.26
CA SER A 239 38.24 30.38 -8.65
C SER A 239 36.73 30.27 -8.74
N THR A 240 36.05 31.42 -8.75
CA THR A 240 34.66 31.50 -9.24
C THR A 240 34.56 31.23 -10.74
N ASP A 241 35.71 31.17 -11.43
CA ASP A 241 35.85 30.87 -12.86
C ASP A 241 35.99 29.36 -13.12
N ALA A 242 35.30 28.53 -12.33
CA ALA A 242 34.68 27.37 -12.97
C ALA A 242 33.72 27.96 -14.02
N PRO A 243 33.79 27.58 -15.32
CA PRO A 243 32.82 28.07 -16.28
C PRO A 243 31.43 27.70 -15.74
N PRO A 244 30.48 28.65 -15.63
CA PRO A 244 29.17 28.35 -15.05
C PRO A 244 28.60 27.16 -15.81
N ILE A 245 28.18 26.10 -15.08
CA ILE A 245 27.64 24.87 -15.65
C ILE A 245 26.68 25.30 -16.77
N PRO A 246 27.01 25.06 -18.05
CA PRO A 246 26.59 25.94 -19.14
C PRO A 246 25.08 25.98 -19.16
N VAL A 247 24.52 27.11 -18.68
CA VAL A 247 23.12 27.20 -18.24
C VAL A 247 22.27 26.70 -19.39
N CYS A 248 21.72 25.50 -19.21
CA CYS A 248 21.25 24.75 -20.36
C CYS A 248 20.19 25.58 -21.09
N THR A 249 20.41 25.80 -22.38
CA THR A 249 19.57 26.69 -23.21
C THR A 249 18.53 25.94 -24.04
N GLU A 250 18.70 24.64 -24.28
CA GLU A 250 17.84 23.82 -25.12
C GLU A 250 17.65 22.40 -24.53
N ASN A 251 16.39 21.93 -24.43
CA ASN A 251 16.01 20.59 -23.94
C ASN A 251 16.56 20.24 -22.55
N CYS A 252 16.30 21.12 -21.60
CA CYS A 252 16.95 21.20 -20.29
C CYS A 252 16.12 20.55 -19.18
N ASN A 253 15.98 19.24 -19.33
CA ASN A 253 15.15 18.41 -18.49
C ASN A 253 16.03 17.66 -17.49
N ASP A 254 15.47 17.38 -16.32
CA ASP A 254 16.19 16.69 -15.24
C ASP A 254 16.33 15.20 -15.54
N ASN A 255 17.42 14.58 -15.06
CA ASN A 255 17.49 13.13 -14.97
C ASN A 255 16.45 12.59 -13.97
N VAL A 256 16.09 11.31 -14.08
CA VAL A 256 14.93 10.77 -13.31
C VAL A 256 15.32 9.61 -12.40
N LEU A 257 15.10 9.79 -11.10
CA LEU A 257 15.13 8.68 -10.14
C LEU A 257 13.71 8.11 -10.04
N PHE A 258 13.54 6.82 -10.35
CA PHE A 258 12.26 6.14 -10.19
C PHE A 258 12.25 5.31 -8.91
N LEU A 259 11.24 5.53 -8.05
CA LEU A 259 10.97 4.78 -6.84
C LEU A 259 9.71 3.91 -7.03
N PRO A 260 9.84 2.57 -7.17
CA PRO A 260 8.69 1.67 -7.30
C PRO A 260 7.86 1.60 -6.02
N GLY A 261 6.66 1.02 -6.10
CA GLY A 261 5.80 0.77 -4.95
C GLY A 261 6.25 -0.37 -4.04
N ILE A 262 5.47 -0.60 -2.97
CA ILE A 262 5.56 -1.85 -2.18
C ILE A 262 5.39 -3.05 -3.13
N GLU A 263 6.07 -4.16 -2.86
CA GLU A 263 6.12 -5.36 -3.71
C GLU A 263 6.68 -5.13 -5.14
N GLY A 264 7.02 -3.88 -5.52
CA GLY A 264 7.46 -3.50 -6.87
C GLY A 264 8.93 -3.83 -7.22
N SER A 265 9.66 -4.51 -6.34
CA SER A 265 11.06 -4.89 -6.54
C SER A 265 11.27 -6.40 -6.32
N ALA A 266 12.11 -7.01 -7.15
CA ALA A 266 12.44 -8.42 -7.05
C ALA A 266 13.32 -8.70 -5.82
N LEU A 267 12.96 -9.72 -5.02
CA LEU A 267 13.71 -10.16 -3.84
C LEU A 267 14.22 -11.59 -4.02
N LYS A 268 15.49 -11.82 -3.70
CA LYS A 268 16.18 -13.09 -3.94
C LYS A 268 17.04 -13.55 -2.78
N GLU A 269 17.03 -14.85 -2.51
CA GLU A 269 18.00 -15.52 -1.64
C GLU A 269 19.01 -16.28 -2.52
N GLY A 270 20.24 -15.79 -2.58
CA GLY A 270 21.23 -16.28 -3.54
C GLY A 270 20.74 -16.12 -4.99
N ASN A 271 20.53 -17.24 -5.70
CA ASN A 271 19.99 -17.26 -7.06
C ASN A 271 18.46 -17.41 -7.12
N ASP A 272 17.82 -17.71 -5.99
CA ASP A 272 16.42 -18.13 -5.89
C ASP A 272 15.47 -16.92 -5.83
N SER A 273 14.27 -17.05 -6.41
CA SER A 273 13.32 -15.93 -6.54
C SER A 273 12.24 -16.01 -5.48
N LEU A 274 12.36 -15.20 -4.43
CA LEU A 274 11.34 -15.13 -3.37
C LEU A 274 10.21 -14.17 -3.71
N TRP A 275 10.52 -13.13 -4.48
CA TRP A 275 9.53 -12.23 -5.06
C TRP A 275 9.94 -11.80 -6.48
N PRO A 276 9.11 -12.07 -7.52
CA PRO A 276 7.94 -12.93 -7.50
C PRO A 276 8.32 -14.35 -7.04
N PRO A 277 7.49 -15.03 -6.24
CA PRO A 277 7.81 -16.37 -5.75
C PRO A 277 7.81 -17.40 -6.88
N SER A 278 8.50 -18.52 -6.70
CA SER A 278 8.36 -19.63 -7.65
C SER A 278 6.97 -20.27 -7.51
N ILE A 279 6.29 -20.55 -8.63
CA ILE A 279 5.00 -21.27 -8.58
C ILE A 279 5.25 -22.66 -7.98
N TRP A 280 4.38 -23.11 -7.06
CA TRP A 280 4.52 -24.37 -6.29
C TRP A 280 5.67 -24.38 -5.25
N SER A 281 6.11 -23.21 -4.77
CA SER A 281 7.08 -23.07 -3.68
C SER A 281 6.42 -22.76 -2.33
N HIS A 282 7.25 -22.67 -1.28
CA HIS A 282 6.92 -22.06 0.01
C HIS A 282 7.62 -20.70 0.19
N ASP A 283 7.97 -20.01 -0.91
CA ASP A 283 8.94 -18.91 -0.91
C ASP A 283 8.50 -17.69 -0.10
N VAL A 284 7.19 -17.45 0.00
CA VAL A 284 6.62 -16.36 0.80
C VAL A 284 7.03 -16.48 2.27
N SER A 285 7.09 -17.71 2.81
CA SER A 285 7.54 -17.95 4.20
C SER A 285 9.00 -17.54 4.45
N ARG A 286 9.83 -17.49 3.41
CA ARG A 286 11.24 -17.08 3.49
C ARG A 286 11.41 -15.55 3.52
N LEU A 287 10.37 -14.79 3.17
CA LEU A 287 10.35 -13.32 3.27
C LEU A 287 10.19 -12.81 4.72
N ALA A 288 10.03 -13.70 5.71
CA ALA A 288 9.79 -13.34 7.11
C ALA A 288 10.85 -12.41 7.73
N LEU A 289 10.38 -11.50 8.60
CA LEU A 289 11.20 -10.68 9.48
C LEU A 289 11.10 -11.17 10.94
N ASP A 290 12.14 -10.94 11.74
CA ASP A 290 12.14 -11.21 13.19
C ASP A 290 11.30 -10.17 13.99
N GLU A 291 11.15 -10.39 15.29
CA GLU A 291 10.44 -9.49 16.22
C GLU A 291 11.01 -8.05 16.30
N ASN A 292 12.22 -7.82 15.80
CA ASN A 292 12.85 -6.51 15.72
C ASN A 292 12.65 -5.86 14.33
N GLY A 293 12.13 -6.61 13.36
CA GLY A 293 11.95 -6.25 11.96
C GLY A 293 13.17 -6.52 11.07
N ASN A 294 14.08 -7.43 11.43
CA ASN A 294 15.24 -7.84 10.60
C ASN A 294 14.92 -9.04 9.72
N SER A 295 15.52 -9.12 8.52
CA SER A 295 15.35 -10.28 7.63
C SER A 295 15.91 -11.55 8.28
N VAL A 296 15.08 -12.59 8.40
CA VAL A 296 15.50 -13.90 8.95
C VAL A 296 16.47 -14.61 7.99
N ASN A 297 16.26 -14.44 6.69
CA ASN A 297 17.02 -15.06 5.61
C ASN A 297 17.86 -14.01 4.85
N ASP A 298 18.91 -14.46 4.14
CA ASP A 298 19.81 -13.54 3.42
C ASP A 298 19.23 -13.12 2.06
N ILE A 299 18.44 -12.04 2.12
CA ILE A 299 17.69 -11.51 0.99
C ILE A 299 18.41 -10.33 0.36
N THR A 300 18.39 -10.30 -0.97
CA THR A 300 19.00 -9.29 -1.82
C THR A 300 17.98 -8.76 -2.84
N VAL A 301 18.08 -7.47 -3.16
CA VAL A 301 17.26 -6.81 -4.17
C VAL A 301 17.87 -7.07 -5.56
N ALA A 302 17.02 -7.43 -6.51
CA ALA A 302 17.41 -7.86 -7.86
C ALA A 302 16.83 -6.97 -9.00
N GLY A 303 16.33 -5.78 -8.68
CA GLY A 303 15.80 -4.81 -9.65
C GLY A 303 14.30 -4.55 -9.48
N ALA A 304 13.77 -3.58 -10.23
CA ALA A 304 12.33 -3.28 -10.26
C ALA A 304 11.61 -4.28 -11.18
N LEU A 305 10.37 -4.61 -10.87
CA LEU A 305 9.62 -5.62 -11.64
C LEU A 305 9.09 -5.04 -12.96
N SER A 306 9.55 -5.58 -14.09
CA SER A 306 8.93 -5.31 -15.40
C SER A 306 7.53 -5.92 -15.48
N ASP A 307 7.38 -7.17 -15.03
CA ASP A 307 6.14 -7.91 -15.01
C ASP A 307 5.99 -8.77 -13.74
N PHE A 308 4.76 -9.23 -13.49
CA PHE A 308 4.43 -10.21 -12.47
C PHE A 308 3.58 -11.31 -13.12
N TYR A 309 4.17 -12.48 -13.36
CA TYR A 309 3.59 -13.60 -14.10
C TYR A 309 2.95 -13.21 -15.46
N GLY A 310 3.57 -12.26 -16.19
CA GLY A 310 3.08 -11.78 -17.48
C GLY A 310 2.09 -10.61 -17.42
N ALA A 311 1.63 -10.19 -16.24
CA ALA A 311 0.99 -8.88 -16.07
C ALA A 311 2.06 -7.79 -16.04
N ASN A 312 1.98 -6.78 -16.92
CA ASN A 312 2.97 -5.70 -17.00
C ASN A 312 2.85 -4.76 -15.79
N LEU A 313 3.92 -4.60 -15.01
CA LEU A 313 3.94 -3.75 -13.81
C LEU A 313 4.64 -2.42 -14.05
N TYR A 314 5.93 -2.45 -14.40
CA TYR A 314 6.69 -1.25 -14.78
C TYR A 314 7.37 -1.36 -16.14
N GLY A 315 7.15 -2.44 -16.92
CA GLY A 315 7.74 -2.59 -18.26
C GLY A 315 7.24 -1.55 -19.26
N GLY A 316 5.97 -1.14 -19.18
CA GLY A 316 5.44 -0.05 -20.00
C GLY A 316 6.06 1.30 -19.62
N PHE A 317 6.13 1.60 -18.33
CA PHE A 317 6.78 2.80 -17.80
C PHE A 317 8.28 2.86 -18.13
N ALA A 318 9.01 1.75 -17.97
CA ALA A 318 10.42 1.65 -18.33
C ALA A 318 10.64 1.93 -19.82
N SER A 319 9.78 1.39 -20.70
CA SER A 319 9.83 1.66 -22.15
C SER A 319 9.65 3.16 -22.45
N PHE A 320 8.68 3.82 -21.79
CA PHE A 320 8.47 5.27 -21.90
C PHE A 320 9.70 6.08 -21.43
N MET A 321 10.33 5.67 -20.32
CA MET A 321 11.52 6.34 -19.80
C MET A 321 12.77 6.12 -20.68
N ASP A 322 12.92 4.93 -21.26
CA ASP A 322 13.98 4.61 -22.23
C ASP A 322 13.80 5.38 -23.55
N ASP A 323 12.56 5.58 -24.01
CA ASP A 323 12.26 6.47 -25.15
C ASP A 323 12.63 7.93 -24.84
N LEU A 324 12.34 8.44 -23.63
CA LEU A 324 12.74 9.80 -23.22
C LEU A 324 14.26 9.97 -23.15
N ALA A 325 15.01 8.94 -22.74
CA ALA A 325 16.47 8.96 -22.74
C ALA A 325 17.04 8.84 -24.17
N THR A 326 16.51 7.93 -24.98
CA THR A 326 16.95 7.67 -26.37
C THR A 326 16.69 8.86 -27.29
N THR A 327 15.54 9.53 -27.13
CA THR A 327 15.23 10.79 -27.82
C THR A 327 15.97 12.01 -27.24
N SER A 328 16.83 11.81 -26.24
CA SER A 328 17.61 12.86 -25.56
C SER A 328 16.75 13.98 -24.94
N VAL A 329 15.51 13.67 -24.54
CA VAL A 329 14.69 14.58 -23.73
C VAL A 329 15.33 14.72 -22.35
N ILE A 330 15.50 13.62 -21.63
CA ILE A 330 16.39 13.52 -20.46
C ILE A 330 17.78 13.03 -20.90
N ARG A 331 18.77 12.94 -20.00
CA ARG A 331 20.07 12.30 -20.30
C ARG A 331 20.16 10.89 -19.73
N GLU A 332 19.61 10.66 -18.54
CA GLU A 332 19.63 9.37 -17.84
C GLU A 332 18.39 9.24 -16.94
N TRP A 333 17.91 8.02 -16.76
CA TRP A 333 16.99 7.65 -15.69
C TRP A 333 17.50 6.40 -14.98
N LYS A 334 17.10 6.19 -13.73
CA LYS A 334 17.51 5.04 -12.93
C LYS A 334 16.36 4.53 -12.05
N PRO A 335 15.93 3.27 -12.20
CA PRO A 335 15.07 2.61 -11.23
C PRO A 335 15.87 2.28 -9.96
N LEU A 336 15.47 2.83 -8.82
CA LEU A 336 16.04 2.50 -7.51
C LEU A 336 15.11 1.51 -6.80
N ALA A 337 15.23 0.25 -7.20
CA ALA A 337 14.57 -0.87 -6.52
C ALA A 337 15.13 -1.05 -5.10
N TYR A 338 14.29 -1.46 -4.14
CA TYR A 338 14.63 -1.56 -2.72
C TYR A 338 13.92 -2.74 -2.04
N ASP A 339 14.34 -3.09 -0.81
CA ASP A 339 13.68 -4.12 -0.02
C ASP A 339 12.40 -3.54 0.61
N TRP A 340 11.28 -3.79 -0.06
CA TRP A 340 9.98 -3.21 0.26
C TRP A 340 9.34 -3.74 1.55
N ARG A 341 10.02 -4.63 2.29
CA ARG A 341 9.61 -5.11 3.62
C ARG A 341 10.03 -4.17 4.76
N PHE A 342 10.94 -3.23 4.48
CA PHE A 342 11.53 -2.31 5.45
C PHE A 342 10.94 -0.90 5.36
N SER A 343 11.10 -0.13 6.45
CA SER A 343 10.62 1.25 6.50
C SER A 343 11.43 2.19 5.59
N PRO A 344 10.83 3.29 5.10
CA PRO A 344 11.52 4.32 4.32
C PRO A 344 12.80 4.84 4.96
N GLU A 345 12.81 5.07 6.28
CA GLU A 345 14.00 5.54 7.00
C GLU A 345 15.11 4.48 7.01
N ARG A 346 14.75 3.19 7.20
CA ARG A 346 15.72 2.10 7.20
C ARG A 346 16.38 1.89 5.83
N ILE A 347 15.60 1.97 4.75
CA ILE A 347 16.11 1.84 3.37
C ILE A 347 17.19 2.90 3.08
N LEU A 348 17.10 4.07 3.72
CA LEU A 348 18.06 5.17 3.61
C LEU A 348 19.20 5.13 4.64
N SER A 349 19.11 4.35 5.73
CA SER A 349 20.18 4.17 6.72
C SER A 349 21.08 2.97 6.42
N ASP A 350 20.48 1.84 6.09
CA ASP A 350 21.17 0.55 5.90
C ASP A 350 21.68 0.40 4.46
N GLY A 351 21.11 1.19 3.54
CA GLY A 351 21.31 1.08 2.10
C GLY A 351 20.60 -0.14 1.50
N ILE A 352 20.63 -0.23 0.17
CA ILE A 352 19.93 -1.29 -0.57
C ILE A 352 20.90 -2.46 -0.80
N LYS A 353 20.69 -3.57 -0.10
CA LYS A 353 21.49 -4.78 -0.27
C LYS A 353 21.16 -5.48 -1.59
N THR A 354 22.12 -5.54 -2.51
CA THR A 354 22.02 -6.26 -3.80
C THR A 354 23.03 -7.41 -3.85
N GLN A 355 22.92 -8.29 -4.87
CA GLN A 355 23.95 -9.31 -5.14
C GLN A 355 25.35 -8.73 -5.40
N ASN A 356 25.45 -7.45 -5.81
CA ASN A 356 26.71 -6.77 -6.12
C ASN A 356 27.26 -5.94 -4.94
N GLY A 357 26.62 -5.98 -3.77
CA GLY A 357 26.94 -5.16 -2.60
C GLY A 357 25.82 -4.20 -2.21
N ILE A 358 26.09 -3.31 -1.26
CA ILE A 358 25.14 -2.31 -0.76
C ILE A 358 25.18 -1.07 -1.67
N VAL A 359 24.01 -0.64 -2.14
CA VAL A 359 23.83 0.59 -2.93
C VAL A 359 23.30 1.69 -2.01
N ASP A 360 24.04 2.79 -1.92
CA ASP A 360 23.61 4.01 -1.23
C ASP A 360 22.58 4.78 -2.09
N PRO A 361 21.34 5.04 -1.58
CA PRO A 361 20.33 5.85 -2.24
C PRO A 361 20.74 7.31 -2.49
N VAL A 362 21.44 7.94 -1.55
CA VAL A 362 21.86 9.34 -1.62
C VAL A 362 23.01 9.51 -2.60
N ALA A 363 24.07 8.69 -2.49
CA ALA A 363 25.16 8.71 -3.48
C ALA A 363 24.66 8.37 -4.89
N THR A 364 23.64 7.50 -5.01
CA THR A 364 22.97 7.25 -6.30
C THR A 364 22.25 8.50 -6.83
N PHE A 365 21.54 9.23 -5.97
CA PHE A 365 20.85 10.46 -6.35
C PHE A 365 21.84 11.57 -6.75
N GLU A 366 22.93 11.74 -6.00
CA GLU A 366 23.99 12.73 -6.29
C GLU A 366 24.71 12.43 -7.61
N ALA A 367 25.06 11.16 -7.88
CA ALA A 367 25.64 10.76 -9.16
C ALA A 367 24.69 11.04 -10.35
N LEU A 368 23.39 10.77 -10.18
CA LEU A 368 22.37 11.03 -11.19
C LEU A 368 22.15 12.53 -11.42
N ALA A 369 22.28 13.36 -10.38
CA ALA A 369 22.24 14.81 -10.46
C ALA A 369 23.49 15.39 -11.15
N ALA A 370 24.69 14.90 -10.83
CA ALA A 370 25.94 15.27 -11.49
C ALA A 370 25.95 14.89 -12.98
N ASN A 371 25.29 13.79 -13.36
CA ASN A 371 25.07 13.42 -14.76
C ASN A 371 23.91 14.19 -15.44
N SER A 372 23.16 15.04 -14.74
CA SER A 372 22.02 15.74 -15.31
C SER A 372 22.43 16.97 -16.12
N LYS A 373 21.69 17.28 -17.19
CA LYS A 373 21.87 18.50 -18.00
C LYS A 373 21.70 19.79 -17.19
N THR A 374 21.07 19.68 -16.03
CA THR A 374 20.59 20.78 -15.18
C THR A 374 21.27 20.83 -13.82
N GLY A 375 22.11 19.83 -13.49
CA GLY A 375 22.57 19.56 -12.12
C GLY A 375 21.47 19.07 -11.16
N LYS A 376 20.27 18.73 -11.67
CA LYS A 376 19.09 18.36 -10.86
C LYS A 376 18.44 17.06 -11.31
N VAL A 377 17.73 16.41 -10.39
CA VAL A 377 16.94 15.18 -10.60
C VAL A 377 15.45 15.44 -10.33
N THR A 378 14.58 14.86 -11.15
CA THR A 378 13.16 14.68 -10.82
C THR A 378 12.95 13.29 -10.22
N ILE A 379 12.29 13.22 -9.06
CA ILE A 379 11.89 11.96 -8.44
C ILE A 379 10.50 11.59 -8.95
N VAL A 380 10.36 10.44 -9.60
CA VAL A 380 9.05 9.85 -9.92
C VAL A 380 8.83 8.68 -8.97
N ALA A 381 7.71 8.65 -8.29
CA ALA A 381 7.44 7.69 -7.23
C ALA A 381 6.03 7.09 -7.35
N HIS A 382 5.95 5.77 -7.18
CA HIS A 382 4.71 5.02 -7.24
C HIS A 382 4.33 4.45 -5.87
N SER A 383 3.05 4.52 -5.49
CA SER A 383 2.54 3.90 -4.26
C SER A 383 3.45 4.24 -3.06
N MET A 384 3.83 3.26 -2.23
CA MET A 384 4.74 3.42 -1.08
C MET A 384 6.10 4.07 -1.44
N GLY A 385 6.56 3.99 -2.69
CA GLY A 385 7.75 4.68 -3.16
C GLY A 385 7.69 6.21 -2.95
N GLY A 386 6.50 6.79 -2.81
CA GLY A 386 6.34 8.20 -2.44
C GLY A 386 6.65 8.50 -0.97
N LEU A 387 6.47 7.55 -0.05
CA LEU A 387 6.94 7.69 1.34
C LEU A 387 8.47 7.65 1.38
N LEU A 388 9.09 6.74 0.61
CA LEU A 388 10.54 6.74 0.39
C LEU A 388 11.02 8.05 -0.26
N GLY A 389 10.27 8.58 -1.22
CA GLY A 389 10.51 9.88 -1.85
C GLY A 389 10.52 11.04 -0.85
N LYS A 390 9.46 11.19 -0.03
CA LYS A 390 9.41 12.21 1.04
C LYS A 390 10.60 12.07 2.00
N THR A 391 10.94 10.85 2.40
CA THR A 391 12.04 10.57 3.34
C THR A 391 13.41 10.90 2.73
N LEU A 392 13.62 10.59 1.44
CA LEU A 392 14.83 10.95 0.69
C LEU A 392 14.98 12.47 0.54
N ILE A 393 13.89 13.18 0.21
CA ILE A 393 13.87 14.65 0.12
C ILE A 393 14.25 15.28 1.47
N LYS A 394 13.69 14.76 2.57
CA LYS A 394 13.98 15.20 3.95
C LYS A 394 15.44 14.91 4.36
N LYS A 395 16.01 13.76 3.98
CA LYS A 395 17.43 13.43 4.19
C LYS A 395 18.36 14.35 3.39
N LEU A 396 18.07 14.57 2.10
CA LEU A 396 18.82 15.50 1.25
C LEU A 396 18.76 16.93 1.81
N GLN A 397 17.61 17.40 2.30
CA GLN A 397 17.51 18.72 2.95
C GLN A 397 18.36 18.80 4.23
N GLY A 398 18.34 17.76 5.07
CA GLY A 398 19.20 17.68 6.26
C GLY A 398 20.71 17.70 5.95
N GLU A 399 21.10 17.32 4.73
CA GLU A 399 22.48 17.38 4.22
C GLU A 399 22.78 18.64 3.39
N GLY A 400 21.82 19.57 3.23
CA GLY A 400 21.96 20.77 2.39
C GLY A 400 21.92 20.50 0.86
N LYS A 401 21.53 19.29 0.46
CA LYS A 401 21.54 18.77 -0.91
C LYS A 401 20.19 18.87 -1.63
N ASP A 402 19.14 19.38 -0.99
CA ASP A 402 17.80 19.52 -1.60
C ASP A 402 17.75 20.51 -2.77
N GLY A 403 18.78 21.35 -2.92
CA GLY A 403 19.04 22.11 -4.15
C GLY A 403 19.22 21.25 -5.41
N LEU A 404 19.61 19.98 -5.28
CA LEU A 404 19.74 19.01 -6.38
C LEU A 404 18.39 18.43 -6.85
N ILE A 405 17.28 18.74 -6.17
CA ILE A 405 15.95 18.25 -6.55
C ILE A 405 15.28 19.29 -7.47
N GLY A 406 14.71 18.82 -8.59
CA GLY A 406 13.91 19.64 -9.51
C GLY A 406 12.42 19.51 -9.24
N SER A 407 11.89 18.29 -9.38
CA SER A 407 10.48 17.97 -9.15
C SER A 407 10.32 16.66 -8.37
N PHE A 408 9.15 16.46 -7.77
CA PHE A 408 8.71 15.22 -7.14
C PHE A 408 7.30 14.90 -7.61
N VAL A 409 7.12 13.73 -8.22
CA VAL A 409 5.85 13.25 -8.75
C VAL A 409 5.42 12.01 -7.96
N MET A 410 4.31 12.11 -7.24
CA MET A 410 3.70 11.00 -6.50
C MET A 410 2.48 10.47 -7.27
N ILE A 411 2.51 9.20 -7.65
CA ILE A 411 1.43 8.50 -8.35
C ILE A 411 0.87 7.42 -7.40
N GLY A 412 -0.39 7.54 -7.01
CA GLY A 412 -1.08 6.58 -6.14
C GLY A 412 -0.52 6.47 -4.71
N THR A 413 0.38 7.35 -4.27
CA THR A 413 1.07 7.21 -2.97
C THR A 413 0.09 7.26 -1.79
N PRO A 414 -0.03 6.23 -0.94
CA PRO A 414 -0.83 6.28 0.29
C PRO A 414 -0.14 7.16 1.35
N GLN A 415 -0.17 8.47 1.18
CA GLN A 415 0.63 9.40 1.99
C GLN A 415 0.24 9.42 3.47
N LEU A 416 -1.00 9.04 3.79
CA LEU A 416 -1.58 8.91 5.13
C LEU A 416 -1.94 7.45 5.44
N GLY A 417 -1.33 6.48 4.75
CA GLY A 417 -1.69 5.07 4.80
C GLY A 417 -2.94 4.70 3.99
N THR A 418 -3.36 3.43 4.06
CA THR A 418 -4.58 2.89 3.45
C THR A 418 -5.33 1.97 4.42
N PRO A 419 -6.68 2.02 4.48
CA PRO A 419 -7.48 1.07 5.27
C PRO A 419 -7.23 -0.41 4.92
N GLN A 420 -6.75 -0.73 3.72
CA GLN A 420 -6.41 -2.11 3.33
C GLN A 420 -5.26 -2.70 4.16
N ALA A 421 -4.35 -1.88 4.70
CA ALA A 421 -3.29 -2.36 5.60
C ALA A 421 -3.82 -2.94 6.92
N ILE A 422 -5.03 -2.55 7.34
CA ILE A 422 -5.65 -3.01 8.59
C ILE A 422 -5.89 -4.53 8.56
N PRO A 423 -6.67 -5.10 7.61
CA PRO A 423 -6.87 -6.55 7.60
C PRO A 423 -5.66 -7.34 7.06
N SER A 424 -4.78 -6.76 6.22
CA SER A 424 -3.50 -7.41 5.88
C SER A 424 -2.67 -7.71 7.14
N LEU A 425 -2.55 -6.75 8.07
CA LEU A 425 -1.85 -6.95 9.36
C LEU A 425 -2.67 -7.76 10.37
N LEU A 426 -3.94 -7.41 10.60
CA LEU A 426 -4.76 -8.03 11.65
C LEU A 426 -5.19 -9.46 11.32
N HIS A 427 -5.25 -9.83 10.04
CA HIS A 427 -5.88 -11.07 9.62
C HIS A 427 -5.09 -11.86 8.55
N GLY A 428 -4.01 -11.32 8.00
CA GLY A 428 -3.23 -12.00 6.94
C GLY A 428 -3.97 -12.07 5.60
N GLU A 429 -4.64 -10.97 5.24
CA GLU A 429 -5.20 -10.78 3.89
C GLU A 429 -4.11 -10.60 2.81
N GLN A 430 -4.55 -10.29 1.58
CA GLN A 430 -3.70 -10.21 0.40
C GLN A 430 -2.55 -9.19 0.53
N PRO A 431 -1.48 -9.37 -0.30
CA PRO A 431 -0.43 -8.37 -0.48
C PRO A 431 -1.00 -6.99 -0.86
N LEU A 432 -0.29 -5.91 -0.52
CA LEU A 432 -0.86 -4.55 -0.58
C LEU A 432 -0.83 -3.91 -1.95
N ALA A 433 -0.04 -4.40 -2.91
CA ALA A 433 -0.02 -3.87 -4.27
C ALA A 433 -0.20 -4.93 -5.36
N LEU A 434 0.01 -6.22 -5.06
CA LEU A 434 -0.05 -7.30 -6.06
C LEU A 434 -1.06 -8.40 -5.65
N GLU A 435 -2.31 -8.23 -6.11
CA GLU A 435 -3.48 -9.09 -5.85
C GLU A 435 -3.44 -10.48 -6.54
N PHE A 436 -2.34 -11.22 -6.39
CA PHE A 436 -2.20 -12.58 -6.91
C PHE A 436 -2.46 -13.65 -5.83
N PHE A 437 -3.09 -13.24 -4.73
CA PHE A 437 -3.58 -14.02 -3.58
C PHE A 437 -2.60 -14.99 -2.91
N VAL A 438 -2.33 -14.71 -1.63
CA VAL A 438 -1.92 -15.72 -0.65
C VAL A 438 -2.72 -15.49 0.63
N ARG A 439 -3.87 -16.15 0.80
CA ARG A 439 -4.55 -16.23 2.12
C ARG A 439 -4.04 -17.47 2.85
N SER A 440 -2.93 -17.34 3.54
CA SER A 440 -2.34 -18.44 4.34
C SER A 440 -1.93 -17.96 5.74
N PRO A 441 -1.79 -18.89 6.71
CA PRO A 441 -1.14 -18.60 7.98
C PRO A 441 0.30 -18.07 7.83
N ALA A 442 0.97 -18.36 6.71
CA ALA A 442 2.30 -17.84 6.41
C ALA A 442 2.25 -16.34 6.05
N THR A 443 1.25 -15.89 5.28
CA THR A 443 1.07 -14.46 4.95
C THR A 443 0.95 -13.62 6.22
N ARG A 444 0.10 -14.04 7.17
CA ARG A 444 -0.04 -13.42 8.49
C ARG A 444 1.29 -13.37 9.24
N SER A 445 2.00 -14.50 9.29
CA SER A 445 3.30 -14.62 9.98
C SER A 445 4.42 -13.76 9.37
N VAL A 446 4.33 -13.46 8.07
CA VAL A 446 5.29 -12.58 7.36
C VAL A 446 4.91 -11.11 7.52
N ALA A 447 3.62 -10.77 7.39
CA ALA A 447 3.12 -9.41 7.53
C ALA A 447 3.25 -8.86 8.97
N GLN A 448 3.05 -9.71 10.00
CA GLN A 448 3.11 -9.35 11.42
C GLN A 448 4.33 -8.52 11.83
N ASN A 449 5.50 -8.75 11.19
CA ASN A 449 6.75 -8.07 11.48
C ASN A 449 7.22 -7.14 10.35
N MET A 450 6.47 -7.02 9.25
CA MET A 450 6.85 -6.25 8.06
C MET A 450 6.69 -4.75 8.30
N GLN A 451 7.81 -4.06 8.50
CA GLN A 451 7.85 -2.64 8.92
C GLN A 451 7.02 -1.75 8.00
N SER A 452 7.18 -1.92 6.69
CA SER A 452 6.46 -1.16 5.66
C SER A 452 4.94 -1.34 5.71
N THR A 453 4.41 -2.47 6.19
CA THR A 453 2.96 -2.65 6.33
C THR A 453 2.41 -1.83 7.50
N TYR A 454 3.20 -1.60 8.56
CA TYR A 454 2.85 -0.66 9.64
C TYR A 454 2.93 0.79 9.14
N ASP A 455 3.92 1.12 8.30
CA ASP A 455 4.07 2.42 7.63
C ASP A 455 3.00 2.70 6.56
N LEU A 456 2.06 1.77 6.36
CA LEU A 456 0.91 1.89 5.46
C LEU A 456 -0.43 1.84 6.19
N LEU A 457 -0.45 1.73 7.52
CA LEU A 457 -1.67 1.89 8.32
C LEU A 457 -2.16 3.36 8.27
N PRO A 458 -3.48 3.62 8.37
CA PRO A 458 -4.02 4.96 8.53
C PRO A 458 -3.29 5.79 9.60
N SER A 459 -2.65 6.86 9.17
CA SER A 459 -1.84 7.73 10.03
C SER A 459 -2.71 8.62 10.93
N LYS A 460 -2.09 9.36 11.85
CA LYS A 460 -2.85 10.30 12.70
C LYS A 460 -3.59 11.37 11.88
N MET A 461 -2.95 11.87 10.82
CA MET A 461 -3.56 12.85 9.91
C MET A 461 -4.59 12.23 8.95
N TYR A 462 -4.65 10.90 8.81
CA TYR A 462 -5.76 10.23 8.10
C TYR A 462 -7.10 10.55 8.77
N PHE A 463 -7.18 10.46 10.10
CA PHE A 463 -8.40 10.72 10.87
C PHE A 463 -8.81 12.21 10.84
N ASP A 464 -7.86 13.14 10.70
CA ASP A 464 -8.15 14.55 10.43
C ASP A 464 -8.68 14.80 9.00
N SER A 465 -8.36 13.91 8.06
CA SER A 465 -8.61 14.07 6.61
C SER A 465 -9.82 13.26 6.09
N VAL A 466 -10.19 12.18 6.78
CA VAL A 466 -11.24 11.22 6.38
C VAL A 466 -12.21 11.04 7.54
N GLN A 467 -13.46 11.48 7.33
CA GLN A 467 -14.50 11.49 8.37
C GLN A 467 -15.16 10.12 8.63
N SER A 468 -14.85 9.11 7.82
CA SER A 468 -15.42 7.76 7.94
C SER A 468 -14.50 6.88 8.81
N PRO A 469 -15.02 6.20 9.85
CA PRO A 469 -14.21 5.33 10.71
C PRO A 469 -13.64 4.14 9.90
N PRO A 470 -12.31 3.92 9.89
CA PRO A 470 -11.72 2.79 9.18
C PRO A 470 -12.03 1.42 9.84
N ILE A 471 -12.48 1.39 11.10
CA ILE A 471 -12.97 0.17 11.76
C ILE A 471 -14.33 0.43 12.42
N SER A 472 -15.27 -0.48 12.21
CA SER A 472 -16.64 -0.44 12.74
C SER A 472 -17.08 -1.82 13.27
N PHE A 473 -18.16 -1.84 14.06
CA PHE A 473 -18.65 -3.04 14.73
C PHE A 473 -20.16 -3.21 14.49
N ASP A 474 -20.59 -4.33 13.88
CA ASP A 474 -22.02 -4.63 13.73
C ASP A 474 -22.66 -4.87 15.11
N GLU A 475 -23.85 -4.34 15.37
CA GLU A 475 -24.53 -4.48 16.66
C GLU A 475 -24.95 -5.93 16.98
N ASN A 476 -25.19 -6.74 15.95
CA ASN A 476 -25.57 -8.15 16.05
C ASN A 476 -24.36 -9.07 16.25
N ALA A 477 -23.14 -8.55 16.08
CA ALA A 477 -21.91 -9.26 16.39
C ALA A 477 -21.70 -9.33 17.92
N SER A 478 -22.18 -10.40 18.55
CA SER A 478 -22.20 -10.53 20.01
C SER A 478 -20.82 -10.55 20.67
N TYR A 479 -19.76 -10.95 19.95
CA TYR A 479 -18.39 -10.90 20.46
C TYR A 479 -17.76 -9.49 20.41
N THR A 480 -18.29 -8.58 19.59
CA THR A 480 -17.83 -7.18 19.53
C THR A 480 -18.50 -6.30 20.60
N GLN A 481 -19.41 -6.84 21.41
CA GLN A 481 -20.07 -6.08 22.49
C GLN A 481 -19.07 -5.37 23.40
N ALA A 482 -18.01 -6.05 23.84
CA ALA A 482 -16.97 -5.43 24.68
C ALA A 482 -16.21 -4.30 23.95
N TRP A 483 -16.09 -4.37 22.62
CA TRP A 483 -15.54 -3.28 21.81
C TRP A 483 -16.53 -2.12 21.74
N ARG A 484 -17.81 -2.39 21.44
CA ARG A 484 -18.90 -1.37 21.42
C ARG A 484 -19.15 -0.70 22.78
N ASP A 485 -18.85 -1.38 23.89
CA ASP A 485 -18.94 -0.83 25.25
C ASP A 485 -17.83 0.21 25.54
N LEU A 486 -16.77 0.25 24.73
CA LEU A 486 -15.64 1.19 24.85
C LEU A 486 -15.59 2.20 23.68
N TRP A 487 -15.68 1.69 22.45
CA TRP A 487 -15.59 2.43 21.19
C TRP A 487 -16.84 2.15 20.33
N VAL A 488 -17.65 3.17 20.02
CA VAL A 488 -18.87 2.98 19.19
C VAL A 488 -18.49 2.55 17.76
N SER A 489 -17.48 3.22 17.23
CA SER A 489 -16.65 2.89 16.07
C SER A 489 -15.23 3.35 16.42
N ILE A 490 -14.23 3.03 15.58
CA ILE A 490 -12.90 3.60 15.73
C ILE A 490 -12.81 4.81 14.79
N ASP A 491 -13.08 6.01 15.31
CA ASP A 491 -12.97 7.29 14.56
C ASP A 491 -11.88 8.23 15.10
N ALA A 492 -11.12 7.81 16.12
CA ALA A 492 -9.91 8.50 16.58
C ALA A 492 -8.64 7.64 16.47
N TYR A 493 -7.50 8.27 16.17
CA TYR A 493 -6.20 7.59 16.06
C TYR A 493 -5.76 6.91 17.36
N ASP A 494 -6.01 7.55 18.51
CA ASP A 494 -5.59 7.00 19.80
C ASP A 494 -6.37 5.68 20.08
N GLU A 495 -7.68 5.64 19.84
CA GLU A 495 -8.52 4.43 19.89
C GLU A 495 -8.07 3.37 18.87
N PHE A 496 -7.65 3.79 17.68
CA PHE A 496 -7.09 2.89 16.66
C PHE A 496 -5.82 2.20 17.16
N THR A 497 -4.90 2.93 17.79
CA THR A 497 -3.71 2.30 18.40
C THR A 497 -4.06 1.37 19.57
N GLU A 498 -5.03 1.73 20.42
CA GLU A 498 -5.52 0.85 21.50
C GLU A 498 -6.18 -0.43 20.95
N PHE A 499 -6.92 -0.32 19.84
CA PHE A 499 -7.54 -1.45 19.16
C PHE A 499 -6.48 -2.37 18.57
N LEU A 500 -5.56 -1.86 17.74
CA LEU A 500 -4.51 -2.64 17.07
C LEU A 500 -3.59 -3.38 18.06
N THR A 501 -3.14 -2.69 19.11
CA THR A 501 -2.29 -3.27 20.17
C THR A 501 -3.08 -4.10 21.19
N GLY A 502 -4.41 -4.14 21.10
CA GLY A 502 -5.27 -4.88 22.02
C GLY A 502 -5.14 -4.44 23.48
N THR A 503 -4.81 -3.16 23.71
CA THR A 503 -4.51 -2.61 25.05
C THR A 503 -5.74 -2.02 25.74
N GLY A 504 -6.70 -1.45 25.00
CA GLY A 504 -7.99 -0.97 25.53
C GLY A 504 -8.86 -2.13 26.00
N VAL A 505 -9.57 -2.79 25.07
CA VAL A 505 -10.14 -4.13 25.35
C VAL A 505 -9.04 -5.18 25.18
N THR A 506 -8.62 -5.78 26.28
CA THR A 506 -7.50 -6.74 26.31
C THR A 506 -7.72 -7.92 25.36
N ARG A 507 -6.82 -8.08 24.38
CA ARG A 507 -6.76 -9.23 23.47
C ARG A 507 -5.45 -10.00 23.67
N THR A 508 -5.41 -11.25 23.19
CA THR A 508 -4.20 -12.06 23.10
C THR A 508 -3.98 -12.46 21.64
N PRO A 509 -2.73 -12.58 21.15
CA PRO A 509 -2.46 -13.16 19.83
C PRO A 509 -3.21 -14.49 19.65
N PRO A 510 -4.02 -14.66 18.59
CA PRO A 510 -4.68 -15.92 18.30
C PRO A 510 -3.67 -16.89 17.65
N GLN A 511 -4.15 -18.03 17.16
CA GLN A 511 -3.29 -18.91 16.34
C GLN A 511 -3.18 -18.35 14.91
N PRO A 512 -2.05 -18.53 14.20
CA PRO A 512 -1.89 -18.05 12.82
C PRO A 512 -2.96 -18.58 11.83
N THR A 513 -3.68 -19.65 12.18
CA THR A 513 -4.80 -20.21 11.43
C THR A 513 -6.17 -19.57 11.73
N ASP A 514 -6.32 -18.83 12.84
CA ASP A 514 -7.54 -18.12 13.19
C ASP A 514 -7.54 -16.74 12.51
N LEU A 515 -7.81 -16.75 11.20
CA LEU A 515 -7.91 -15.53 10.39
C LEU A 515 -9.18 -14.71 10.69
N GLY A 516 -10.11 -15.21 11.52
CA GLY A 516 -11.32 -14.50 11.95
C GLY A 516 -11.10 -13.61 13.18
N THR A 517 -10.22 -14.01 14.11
CA THR A 517 -9.81 -13.17 15.25
C THR A 517 -8.68 -12.20 14.83
N PRO A 518 -8.84 -10.87 15.06
CA PRO A 518 -7.79 -9.90 14.75
C PRO A 518 -6.54 -10.12 15.59
N GLU A 519 -5.38 -9.78 15.01
CA GLU A 519 -4.06 -9.87 15.63
C GLU A 519 -3.84 -8.83 16.71
N VAL A 520 -2.92 -9.10 17.64
CA VAL A 520 -2.34 -8.07 18.53
C VAL A 520 -1.03 -7.62 17.91
N LEU A 521 -1.00 -6.41 17.34
CA LEU A 521 0.18 -5.90 16.64
C LEU A 521 1.30 -5.48 17.60
N ASP A 522 2.54 -5.53 17.12
CA ASP A 522 3.71 -5.16 17.94
C ASP A 522 3.71 -3.64 18.26
N PRO A 523 3.74 -3.24 19.54
CA PRO A 523 3.70 -1.82 19.91
C PRO A 523 4.96 -1.04 19.53
N VAL A 524 6.12 -1.69 19.33
CA VAL A 524 7.38 -1.03 18.94
C VAL A 524 7.39 -0.77 17.44
N LEU A 525 6.90 -1.72 16.62
CA LEU A 525 6.70 -1.50 15.18
C LEU A 525 5.63 -0.44 14.92
N LEU A 526 4.52 -0.46 15.66
CA LEU A 526 3.49 0.58 15.56
C LEU A 526 4.04 1.95 15.96
N ALA A 527 4.79 2.06 17.06
CA ALA A 527 5.40 3.33 17.48
C ALA A 527 6.42 3.87 16.47
N ARG A 528 7.15 3.01 15.74
CA ARG A 528 8.04 3.43 14.64
C ARG A 528 7.24 4.03 13.47
N SER A 529 6.14 3.40 13.06
CA SER A 529 5.23 3.95 12.05
C SER A 529 4.60 5.27 12.50
N THR A 530 4.18 5.39 13.76
CA THR A 530 3.72 6.66 14.34
C THR A 530 4.79 7.75 14.22
N GLN A 531 6.04 7.46 14.60
CA GLN A 531 7.16 8.41 14.51
C GLN A 531 7.47 8.81 13.06
N LEU A 532 7.41 7.86 12.12
CA LEU A 532 7.56 8.13 10.69
C LEU A 532 6.50 9.12 10.21
N HIS A 533 5.22 8.86 10.50
CA HIS A 533 4.12 9.73 10.09
C HIS A 533 4.12 11.09 10.79
N GLU A 534 4.42 11.18 12.09
CA GLU A 534 4.67 12.47 12.76
C GLU A 534 5.75 13.27 12.04
N GLY A 535 6.77 12.58 11.50
CA GLY A 535 7.86 13.16 10.73
C GLY A 535 7.63 13.37 9.22
N LEU A 536 6.55 12.85 8.62
CA LEU A 536 6.28 12.93 7.17
C LEU A 536 4.96 13.65 6.84
N ASP A 537 3.94 13.52 7.68
CA ASP A 537 2.63 14.16 7.49
C ASP A 537 2.71 15.66 7.79
N SER A 538 3.56 16.03 8.76
CA SER A 538 3.87 17.42 9.12
C SER A 538 4.89 18.09 8.19
N TYR A 539 5.51 17.33 7.28
CA TYR A 539 6.65 17.80 6.49
C TYR A 539 6.23 18.59 5.24
N SER A 540 6.45 19.91 5.28
CA SER A 540 6.32 20.78 4.12
C SER A 540 7.55 20.67 3.24
N ILE A 541 7.40 20.13 2.03
CA ILE A 541 8.46 20.04 1.03
C ILE A 541 8.92 21.47 0.63
N PRO A 542 10.25 21.72 0.50
CA PRO A 542 10.79 23.02 0.09
C PRO A 542 10.20 23.59 -1.20
N SER A 543 9.84 24.88 -1.21
CA SER A 543 9.06 25.50 -2.29
C SER A 543 9.80 25.70 -3.62
N HIS A 544 11.10 25.36 -3.70
CA HIS A 544 11.85 25.29 -4.97
C HIS A 544 11.74 23.92 -5.65
N ILE A 545 11.13 22.93 -4.99
CA ILE A 545 10.82 21.61 -5.54
C ILE A 545 9.38 21.64 -6.04
N ARG A 546 9.18 21.35 -7.33
CA ARG A 546 7.83 21.22 -7.89
C ARG A 546 7.20 19.90 -7.43
N VAL A 547 6.11 19.94 -6.66
CA VAL A 547 5.40 18.75 -6.18
C VAL A 547 4.13 18.53 -7.00
N VAL A 548 4.01 17.35 -7.61
CA VAL A 548 2.84 16.91 -8.39
C VAL A 548 2.29 15.61 -7.84
N GLN A 549 0.97 15.53 -7.67
CA GLN A 549 0.29 14.42 -7.02
C GLN A 549 -0.84 13.92 -7.92
N VAL A 550 -0.89 12.62 -8.21
CA VAL A 550 -1.96 12.00 -8.99
C VAL A 550 -2.56 10.85 -8.17
N ALA A 551 -3.86 10.94 -7.90
CA ALA A 551 -4.65 9.86 -7.32
C ALA A 551 -5.48 9.19 -8.41
N GLY A 552 -5.54 7.86 -8.43
CA GLY A 552 -6.57 7.17 -9.22
C GLY A 552 -7.95 7.34 -8.57
N TRP A 553 -8.99 7.25 -9.39
CA TRP A 553 -10.38 7.46 -9.00
C TRP A 553 -11.33 6.55 -9.77
N GLY A 554 -12.44 6.18 -9.15
CA GLY A 554 -13.55 5.48 -9.79
C GLY A 554 -13.46 3.95 -9.70
N LEU A 555 -12.45 3.40 -9.03
CA LEU A 555 -12.32 1.96 -8.81
C LEU A 555 -12.71 1.55 -7.40
N THR A 556 -13.33 0.37 -7.30
CA THR A 556 -13.79 -0.20 -6.04
C THR A 556 -12.61 -0.47 -5.10
N THR A 557 -12.50 0.34 -4.04
CA THR A 557 -11.39 0.45 -3.08
C THR A 557 -11.91 0.17 -1.66
N THR A 558 -11.09 -0.36 -0.75
CA THR A 558 -11.50 -0.56 0.65
C THR A 558 -11.37 0.74 1.46
N LYS A 559 -12.48 1.32 1.96
CA LYS A 559 -12.46 2.50 2.86
C LYS A 559 -12.49 2.18 4.34
N ALA A 560 -13.02 1.01 4.74
CA ALA A 560 -13.09 0.57 6.13
C ALA A 560 -13.33 -0.94 6.22
N ILE A 561 -13.28 -1.50 7.44
CA ILE A 561 -13.81 -2.83 7.78
C ILE A 561 -14.91 -2.77 8.85
N THR A 562 -15.83 -3.73 8.83
CA THR A 562 -16.85 -3.95 9.86
C THR A 562 -16.75 -5.37 10.43
N TYR A 563 -16.55 -5.49 11.75
CA TYR A 563 -16.58 -6.80 12.43
C TYR A 563 -18.03 -7.32 12.60
N TRP A 564 -18.24 -8.60 12.32
CA TRP A 564 -19.54 -9.20 11.99
C TRP A 564 -19.65 -10.66 12.45
N ASN A 565 -20.83 -11.11 12.87
CA ASN A 565 -21.13 -12.52 13.20
C ASN A 565 -21.50 -13.31 11.94
N ALA A 566 -20.73 -14.32 11.53
CA ALA A 566 -21.09 -15.14 10.37
C ALA A 566 -22.40 -15.92 10.61
N HIS A 567 -23.23 -16.07 9.57
CA HIS A 567 -24.51 -16.78 9.66
C HIS A 567 -24.35 -18.27 9.41
N VAL A 568 -25.09 -19.07 10.18
CA VAL A 568 -25.27 -20.52 9.97
C VAL A 568 -26.70 -20.87 10.40
N PHE A 569 -27.46 -21.55 9.53
CA PHE A 569 -28.92 -21.73 9.63
C PHE A 569 -29.72 -20.41 9.68
N GLY A 570 -29.25 -19.37 8.99
CA GLY A 570 -29.85 -18.03 8.95
C GLY A 570 -29.72 -17.26 10.28
N ILE A 571 -29.19 -17.92 11.31
CA ILE A 571 -28.99 -17.39 12.65
C ILE A 571 -27.59 -16.76 12.71
N PRO A 572 -27.41 -15.55 13.26
CA PRO A 572 -26.09 -15.01 13.58
C PRO A 572 -25.39 -15.95 14.56
N THR A 573 -24.33 -16.62 14.14
CA THR A 573 -23.53 -17.47 15.02
C THR A 573 -22.36 -16.71 15.63
N PRO A 574 -21.81 -17.13 16.77
CA PRO A 574 -20.62 -16.52 17.36
C PRO A 574 -19.31 -16.81 16.57
N ILE A 575 -19.40 -17.21 15.30
CA ILE A 575 -18.25 -17.30 14.40
C ILE A 575 -17.82 -15.86 14.05
N ARG A 576 -16.61 -15.51 14.47
CA ARG A 576 -16.02 -14.18 14.30
C ARG A 576 -15.63 -13.99 12.84
N SER A 577 -16.10 -12.91 12.23
CA SER A 577 -15.75 -12.55 10.87
C SER A 577 -15.73 -11.02 10.72
N TYR A 578 -15.47 -10.55 9.52
CA TYR A 578 -15.52 -9.13 9.18
C TYR A 578 -15.78 -8.99 7.68
N LYS A 579 -16.15 -7.78 7.27
CA LYS A 579 -16.44 -7.40 5.89
C LYS A 579 -15.76 -6.09 5.55
N ILE A 580 -15.34 -5.90 4.31
CA ILE A 580 -14.94 -4.59 3.82
C ILE A 580 -16.16 -3.68 3.67
N VAL A 581 -15.91 -2.38 3.78
CA VAL A 581 -16.78 -1.32 3.31
C VAL A 581 -16.11 -0.72 2.06
N PRO A 582 -16.64 -0.95 0.85
CA PRO A 582 -16.05 -0.46 -0.39
C PRO A 582 -16.39 1.02 -0.66
N THR A 583 -15.60 1.64 -1.52
CA THR A 583 -15.81 2.99 -2.08
C THR A 583 -15.36 3.04 -3.54
N VAL A 584 -15.90 3.96 -4.35
CA VAL A 584 -15.34 4.33 -5.66
C VAL A 584 -14.34 5.49 -5.56
N GLU A 585 -14.15 6.08 -4.37
CA GLU A 585 -13.30 7.25 -4.12
C GLU A 585 -11.78 6.92 -4.06
N GLY A 586 -11.30 6.00 -4.92
CA GLY A 586 -9.91 5.54 -4.94
C GLY A 586 -9.51 4.74 -6.19
N ASP A 587 -8.33 4.13 -6.11
CA ASP A 587 -7.62 3.47 -7.23
C ASP A 587 -7.56 1.94 -7.15
N GLN A 588 -8.42 1.33 -6.32
CA GLN A 588 -8.46 -0.06 -5.85
C GLN A 588 -7.72 -0.29 -4.51
N THR A 589 -6.59 0.39 -4.27
CA THR A 589 -5.76 0.21 -3.05
C THR A 589 -5.78 1.44 -2.14
N VAL A 590 -5.84 2.64 -2.71
CA VAL A 590 -5.65 3.91 -2.01
C VAL A 590 -6.82 4.85 -2.26
N VAL A 591 -7.41 5.34 -1.18
CA VAL A 591 -8.46 6.37 -1.23
C VAL A 591 -7.84 7.75 -1.48
N TYR A 592 -8.49 8.56 -2.33
CA TYR A 592 -7.92 9.83 -2.80
C TYR A 592 -7.46 10.83 -1.69
N PRO A 593 -8.06 10.91 -0.48
CA PRO A 593 -7.62 11.87 0.54
C PRO A 593 -6.23 11.54 1.07
N SER A 594 -5.87 10.25 1.11
CA SER A 594 -4.51 9.80 1.41
C SER A 594 -3.58 10.06 0.22
N ALA A 595 -4.04 9.82 -1.02
CA ALA A 595 -3.24 10.03 -2.22
C ALA A 595 -2.90 11.50 -2.51
N LEU A 596 -3.74 12.45 -2.06
CA LEU A 596 -3.58 13.89 -2.32
C LEU A 596 -3.40 14.72 -1.02
N SER A 597 -2.69 14.23 0.00
CA SER A 597 -2.57 14.98 1.27
C SER A 597 -1.61 16.19 1.18
N SER A 598 -0.37 16.01 0.72
CA SER A 598 0.67 17.06 0.71
C SER A 598 0.33 18.33 -0.10
N THR A 599 1.07 19.41 0.16
CA THR A 599 1.07 20.64 -0.64
C THR A 599 1.70 20.42 -2.01
N GLY A 600 1.05 20.90 -3.07
CA GLY A 600 1.55 20.80 -4.44
C GLY A 600 0.43 20.93 -5.46
N GLU A 601 0.73 20.66 -6.73
CA GLU A 601 -0.27 20.35 -7.76
C GLU A 601 -0.97 19.03 -7.38
N LYS A 602 -2.29 18.94 -7.63
CA LYS A 602 -3.15 17.81 -7.26
C LYS A 602 -4.05 17.46 -8.46
N TYR A 603 -4.05 16.19 -8.83
CA TYR A 603 -4.81 15.67 -9.97
C TYR A 603 -5.50 14.35 -9.63
N PHE A 604 -6.66 14.14 -10.24
CA PHE A 604 -7.41 12.91 -10.25
C PHE A 604 -7.24 12.24 -11.61
N PHE A 605 -6.93 10.95 -11.62
CA PHE A 605 -6.96 10.12 -12.82
C PHE A 605 -8.23 9.26 -12.76
N ASP A 606 -9.21 9.58 -13.61
CA ASP A 606 -10.46 8.84 -13.71
C ASP A 606 -10.21 7.50 -14.43
N LEU A 607 -9.95 6.48 -13.63
CA LEU A 607 -9.68 5.11 -14.08
C LEU A 607 -10.96 4.43 -14.58
N SER A 608 -12.12 4.77 -14.01
CA SER A 608 -13.40 4.23 -14.46
C SER A 608 -13.69 4.66 -15.90
N LEU A 609 -13.58 5.97 -16.18
CA LEU A 609 -13.74 6.51 -17.53
C LEU A 609 -12.61 6.09 -18.47
N PHE A 610 -11.37 5.93 -17.98
CA PHE A 610 -10.26 5.45 -18.80
C PHE A 610 -10.45 3.99 -19.22
N ASN A 611 -10.72 3.08 -18.27
CA ASN A 611 -10.92 1.64 -18.50
C ASN A 611 -12.16 1.38 -19.37
N GLY A 612 -13.25 2.11 -19.17
CA GLY A 612 -14.43 2.07 -20.03
C GLY A 612 -14.19 2.48 -21.49
N ASN A 613 -13.00 3.02 -21.82
CA ASN A 613 -12.54 3.31 -23.18
C ASN A 613 -11.35 2.44 -23.63
N GLN A 614 -10.87 1.49 -22.80
CA GLN A 614 -9.84 0.51 -23.19
C GLN A 614 -10.47 -0.78 -23.74
N ALA A 615 -9.64 -1.65 -24.31
CA ALA A 615 -10.06 -2.94 -24.84
C ALA A 615 -9.17 -4.08 -24.32
N GLY A 616 -9.74 -4.96 -23.49
CA GLY A 616 -9.12 -6.22 -23.07
C GLY A 616 -8.16 -6.16 -21.88
N HIS A 617 -7.98 -5.00 -21.24
CA HIS A 617 -7.27 -4.85 -19.97
C HIS A 617 -7.80 -3.62 -19.22
N ASP A 618 -8.15 -3.81 -17.95
CA ASP A 618 -8.47 -2.73 -17.00
C ASP A 618 -7.22 -2.38 -16.18
N PHE A 619 -6.92 -1.09 -16.05
CA PHE A 619 -5.80 -0.60 -15.24
C PHE A 619 -6.26 -0.31 -13.81
N ASP A 620 -5.39 -0.54 -12.83
CA ASP A 620 -5.63 -0.30 -11.40
C ASP A 620 -4.38 0.25 -10.68
N HIS A 621 -4.41 0.32 -9.35
CA HIS A 621 -3.31 0.85 -8.53
C HIS A 621 -1.93 0.33 -8.94
N LYS A 622 -1.78 -0.94 -9.34
CA LYS A 622 -0.46 -1.52 -9.59
C LYS A 622 0.20 -1.00 -10.87
N ASP A 623 -0.59 -0.66 -11.89
CA ASP A 623 -0.13 -0.38 -13.26
C ASP A 623 -0.45 1.04 -13.77
N LEU A 624 -0.83 1.97 -12.87
CA LEU A 624 -1.03 3.40 -13.13
C LEU A 624 0.05 4.02 -14.04
N LEU A 625 1.33 3.70 -13.80
CA LEU A 625 2.47 4.21 -14.57
C LEU A 625 2.59 3.68 -16.01
N ASN A 626 1.87 2.61 -16.36
CA ASN A 626 1.80 2.10 -17.73
C ASN A 626 0.73 2.81 -18.57
N THR A 627 -0.08 3.69 -17.97
CA THR A 627 -1.15 4.42 -18.67
C THR A 627 -0.62 5.67 -19.38
N GLY A 628 -1.11 5.91 -20.60
CA GLY A 628 -0.79 7.11 -21.38
C GLY A 628 -1.05 8.43 -20.63
N PRO A 629 -2.22 8.63 -19.98
CA PRO A 629 -2.50 9.86 -19.24
C PRO A 629 -1.50 10.18 -18.12
N VAL A 630 -1.05 9.17 -17.35
CA VAL A 630 -0.03 9.37 -16.31
C VAL A 630 1.35 9.66 -16.92
N GLN A 631 1.70 9.01 -18.02
CA GLN A 631 2.92 9.28 -18.77
C GLN A 631 2.93 10.69 -19.39
N GLU A 632 1.79 11.22 -19.83
CA GLU A 632 1.65 12.62 -20.28
C GLU A 632 1.87 13.64 -19.14
N VAL A 633 1.34 13.35 -17.94
CA VAL A 633 1.60 14.15 -16.72
C VAL A 633 3.11 14.19 -16.43
N ILE A 634 3.75 13.03 -16.36
CA ILE A 634 5.20 12.91 -16.09
C ILE A 634 6.00 13.61 -17.19
N GLY A 635 5.64 13.43 -18.46
CA GLY A 635 6.28 14.09 -19.60
C GLY A 635 6.21 15.62 -19.52
N SER A 636 5.08 16.18 -19.09
CA SER A 636 4.93 17.62 -18.87
C SER A 636 5.80 18.11 -17.70
N VAL A 637 5.86 17.35 -16.60
CA VAL A 637 6.72 17.70 -15.45
C VAL A 637 8.21 17.74 -15.85
N LEU A 638 8.68 16.72 -16.58
CA LEU A 638 10.08 16.64 -17.02
C LEU A 638 10.48 17.75 -17.98
N LYS A 639 9.56 18.17 -18.87
CA LYS A 639 9.73 19.34 -19.76
C LYS A 639 9.57 20.69 -19.05
N ARG A 640 9.20 20.70 -17.76
CA ARG A 640 8.87 21.89 -16.96
C ARG A 640 7.65 22.66 -17.48
N GLU A 641 6.74 21.96 -18.14
CA GLU A 641 5.46 22.43 -18.64
C GLU A 641 4.37 22.29 -17.55
N SER A 642 3.33 23.13 -17.59
CA SER A 642 2.15 22.94 -16.75
C SER A 642 1.42 21.67 -17.18
N VAL A 643 0.99 20.85 -16.21
CA VAL A 643 0.16 19.67 -16.51
C VAL A 643 -1.17 20.17 -17.08
N THR A 644 -1.55 19.65 -18.25
CA THR A 644 -2.82 20.02 -18.90
C THR A 644 -3.90 19.03 -18.49
N THR A 645 -5.03 19.51 -17.98
CA THR A 645 -6.20 18.68 -17.69
C THR A 645 -6.76 18.08 -18.97
N THR A 646 -7.06 16.79 -18.96
CA THR A 646 -7.63 16.03 -20.09
C THR A 646 -9.01 15.48 -19.70
N THR A 647 -9.62 14.64 -20.54
CA THR A 647 -10.83 13.89 -20.18
C THR A 647 -10.59 12.92 -19.02
N TYR A 648 -9.34 12.47 -18.81
CA TYR A 648 -8.98 11.49 -17.78
C TYR A 648 -8.19 12.10 -16.61
N ILE A 649 -7.43 13.18 -16.84
CA ILE A 649 -6.65 13.89 -15.81
C ILE A 649 -7.37 15.18 -15.43
N LEU A 650 -7.93 15.22 -14.23
CA LEU A 650 -8.83 16.27 -13.74
C LEU A 650 -8.20 17.00 -12.54
N ASP A 651 -8.46 18.30 -12.39
CA ASP A 651 -7.98 19.10 -11.23
C ASP A 651 -9.03 19.25 -10.11
N GLN A 652 -10.26 18.79 -10.35
CA GLN A 652 -11.34 18.64 -9.37
C GLN A 652 -11.64 17.17 -9.12
N ARG A 653 -12.14 16.84 -7.92
CA ARG A 653 -12.67 15.50 -7.62
C ARG A 653 -13.95 15.29 -8.46
N PRO A 654 -14.10 14.16 -9.18
CA PRO A 654 -15.37 13.81 -9.82
C PRO A 654 -16.49 13.56 -8.80
N ASP A 655 -17.72 13.33 -9.29
CA ASP A 655 -18.85 12.96 -8.44
C ASP A 655 -19.04 11.43 -8.41
N VAL A 656 -19.33 10.87 -7.22
CA VAL A 656 -19.58 9.41 -7.07
C VAL A 656 -20.86 8.96 -7.79
N SER A 657 -21.75 9.89 -8.13
CA SER A 657 -22.97 9.63 -8.92
C SER A 657 -22.73 9.63 -10.45
N GLU A 658 -21.51 9.92 -10.90
CA GLU A 658 -21.08 9.74 -12.30
C GLU A 658 -20.54 8.32 -12.58
N ILE A 659 -20.31 7.51 -11.54
CA ILE A 659 -19.93 6.10 -11.64
C ILE A 659 -21.18 5.21 -11.78
N ASP A 660 -21.17 4.33 -12.78
CA ASP A 660 -22.28 3.39 -13.04
C ASP A 660 -22.48 2.38 -11.88
N GLU A 661 -23.74 2.00 -11.66
CA GLU A 661 -24.12 0.98 -10.68
C GLU A 661 -23.46 -0.37 -10.99
N GLN A 662 -22.78 -0.98 -10.03
CA GLN A 662 -22.20 -2.31 -10.15
C GLN A 662 -23.14 -3.38 -9.58
N LEU A 663 -23.19 -4.56 -10.23
CA LEU A 663 -23.71 -5.78 -9.64
C LEU A 663 -22.64 -6.35 -8.70
N LEU A 664 -22.96 -6.53 -7.42
CA LEU A 664 -22.06 -7.09 -6.42
C LEU A 664 -22.56 -8.47 -5.98
N ILE A 665 -21.72 -9.49 -6.17
CA ILE A 665 -21.92 -10.82 -5.59
C ILE A 665 -20.97 -11.00 -4.41
N ILE A 666 -21.51 -11.22 -3.21
CA ILE A 666 -20.75 -11.54 -2.01
C ILE A 666 -20.92 -13.03 -1.72
N THR A 667 -19.83 -13.79 -1.66
CA THR A 667 -19.87 -15.19 -1.19
C THR A 667 -19.15 -15.36 0.12
N ARG A 668 -19.57 -16.38 0.89
CA ARG A 668 -19.03 -16.71 2.21
C ARG A 668 -18.51 -18.15 2.18
N SER A 669 -17.31 -18.37 2.72
CA SER A 669 -16.59 -19.66 2.72
C SER A 669 -17.46 -20.82 3.25
N PRO A 670 -17.25 -22.08 2.82
CA PRO A 670 -16.12 -22.59 2.01
C PRO A 670 -16.49 -22.80 0.53
N ILE A 671 -16.75 -21.71 -0.19
CA ILE A 671 -17.07 -21.71 -1.63
C ILE A 671 -16.24 -20.64 -2.35
N LEU A 672 -15.75 -20.95 -3.55
CA LEU A 672 -15.14 -19.99 -4.48
C LEU A 672 -16.17 -19.51 -5.50
N ILE A 673 -16.02 -18.27 -5.99
CA ILE A 673 -16.83 -17.71 -7.08
C ILE A 673 -15.96 -17.23 -8.25
N GLY A 674 -16.49 -17.35 -9.45
CA GLY A 674 -16.17 -16.47 -10.58
C GLY A 674 -17.36 -16.29 -11.51
N ALA A 675 -17.35 -15.21 -12.30
CA ALA A 675 -18.33 -14.93 -13.34
C ALA A 675 -17.72 -15.14 -14.73
N TYR A 676 -18.56 -15.55 -15.68
CA TYR A 676 -18.32 -15.39 -17.11
C TYR A 676 -19.31 -14.39 -17.69
N ASP A 677 -18.86 -13.55 -18.62
CA ASP A 677 -19.75 -12.72 -19.44
C ASP A 677 -20.27 -13.47 -20.70
N SER A 678 -20.97 -12.76 -21.58
CA SER A 678 -21.50 -13.32 -22.83
C SER A 678 -20.45 -13.56 -23.93
N GLU A 679 -19.24 -13.02 -23.79
CA GLU A 679 -18.13 -13.22 -24.75
C GLU A 679 -17.21 -14.38 -24.32
N GLY A 680 -17.28 -14.77 -23.04
CA GLY A 680 -16.49 -15.83 -22.43
C GLY A 680 -15.32 -15.32 -21.59
N ASN A 681 -15.22 -14.00 -21.37
CA ASN A 681 -14.26 -13.43 -20.42
C ASN A 681 -14.64 -13.84 -18.99
N PHE A 682 -13.65 -13.91 -18.10
CA PHE A 682 -13.82 -14.45 -16.74
C PHE A 682 -13.25 -13.50 -15.68
N THR A 683 -13.95 -13.36 -14.55
CA THR A 683 -13.45 -12.65 -13.37
C THR A 683 -13.71 -13.45 -12.10
N GLY A 684 -12.70 -13.57 -11.24
CA GLY A 684 -12.71 -14.37 -10.02
C GLY A 684 -11.50 -15.31 -9.93
N ILE A 685 -11.55 -16.27 -8.99
CA ILE A 685 -10.51 -17.30 -8.84
C ILE A 685 -10.78 -18.44 -9.82
N ASP A 686 -9.81 -18.76 -10.71
CA ASP A 686 -9.98 -19.86 -11.66
C ASP A 686 -10.16 -21.18 -10.90
N GLN A 687 -11.28 -21.85 -11.16
CA GLN A 687 -11.66 -23.10 -10.50
C GLN A 687 -10.92 -24.33 -11.04
N ASN A 688 -10.13 -24.18 -12.12
CA ASN A 688 -9.34 -25.23 -12.76
C ASN A 688 -7.89 -25.31 -12.26
N GLN A 689 -7.39 -24.29 -11.56
CA GLN A 689 -6.06 -24.33 -10.94
C GLN A 689 -6.04 -25.27 -9.71
N ASP A 690 -4.85 -25.58 -9.20
CA ASP A 690 -4.72 -26.37 -7.98
C ASP A 690 -5.10 -25.52 -6.76
N LEU A 691 -6.30 -25.76 -6.23
CA LEU A 691 -6.86 -25.07 -5.08
C LEU A 691 -6.17 -25.44 -3.75
N THR A 692 -5.12 -26.28 -3.78
CA THR A 692 -4.24 -26.57 -2.64
C THR A 692 -2.90 -25.82 -2.70
N SER A 693 -2.66 -25.04 -3.77
CA SER A 693 -1.53 -24.11 -3.88
C SER A 693 -1.59 -23.01 -2.81
N GLU A 694 -0.43 -22.53 -2.34
CA GLU A 694 -0.36 -21.34 -1.47
C GLU A 694 -0.80 -20.06 -2.22
N ILE A 695 -0.60 -20.04 -3.54
CA ILE A 695 -0.91 -18.93 -4.44
C ILE A 695 -2.12 -19.32 -5.31
N LEU A 696 -3.18 -18.50 -5.35
CA LEU A 696 -4.35 -18.72 -6.21
C LEU A 696 -4.58 -17.54 -7.16
N PHE A 697 -4.33 -17.75 -8.45
CA PHE A 697 -4.49 -16.71 -9.46
C PHE A 697 -5.93 -16.22 -9.55
N ILE A 698 -6.10 -14.92 -9.31
CA ILE A 698 -7.30 -14.13 -9.60
C ILE A 698 -7.21 -13.65 -11.06
N SER A 699 -8.33 -13.72 -11.76
CA SER A 699 -8.51 -13.20 -13.12
C SER A 699 -9.50 -12.04 -13.07
N LYS A 700 -9.28 -11.00 -13.89
CA LYS A 700 -10.15 -9.80 -14.02
C LYS A 700 -10.38 -9.47 -15.50
N ASN A 701 -10.75 -10.49 -16.29
CA ASN A 701 -10.78 -10.35 -17.74
C ASN A 701 -12.12 -9.79 -18.27
N ILE A 702 -13.18 -9.74 -17.44
CA ILE A 702 -14.40 -9.01 -17.77
C ILE A 702 -14.10 -7.50 -17.59
N PRO A 703 -14.21 -6.65 -18.63
CA PRO A 703 -13.93 -5.22 -18.49
C PRO A 703 -14.86 -4.54 -17.49
N GLY A 704 -14.36 -3.56 -16.74
CA GLY A 704 -15.07 -2.85 -15.68
C GLY A 704 -15.38 -3.68 -14.43
N SER A 705 -14.74 -4.84 -14.25
CA SER A 705 -14.99 -5.74 -13.11
C SER A 705 -13.88 -5.69 -12.06
N ASN A 706 -14.22 -6.06 -10.81
CA ASN A 706 -13.24 -6.19 -9.74
C ASN A 706 -13.54 -7.42 -8.86
N PHE A 707 -12.52 -7.97 -8.23
CA PHE A 707 -12.61 -9.12 -7.34
C PHE A 707 -11.74 -8.90 -6.10
N LEU A 708 -12.38 -8.65 -4.97
CA LEU A 708 -11.73 -8.49 -3.67
C LEU A 708 -11.99 -9.71 -2.80
N VAL A 709 -11.04 -10.10 -1.96
CA VAL A 709 -11.21 -11.17 -0.97
C VAL A 709 -10.93 -10.59 0.41
N SER A 710 -11.88 -10.73 1.34
CA SER A 710 -11.69 -10.27 2.72
C SER A 710 -12.28 -11.21 3.75
N GLY A 711 -11.46 -11.60 4.74
CA GLY A 711 -11.76 -12.64 5.70
C GLY A 711 -12.16 -13.95 5.03
N GLU A 712 -13.37 -14.42 5.32
CA GLU A 712 -13.98 -15.59 4.70
C GLU A 712 -14.83 -15.27 3.46
N ASN A 713 -14.89 -14.00 3.05
CA ASN A 713 -15.79 -13.51 2.03
C ASN A 713 -15.04 -13.18 0.73
N GLN A 714 -15.70 -13.37 -0.41
CA GLN A 714 -15.26 -12.82 -1.71
C GLN A 714 -16.30 -11.81 -2.21
N TYR A 715 -15.84 -10.75 -2.85
CA TYR A 715 -16.65 -9.65 -3.38
C TYR A 715 -16.35 -9.52 -4.87
N LEU A 716 -17.28 -9.98 -5.70
CA LEU A 716 -17.20 -9.92 -7.15
C LEU A 716 -18.07 -8.76 -7.63
N PHE A 717 -17.43 -7.67 -8.03
CA PHE A 717 -18.05 -6.49 -8.63
C PHE A 717 -18.05 -6.64 -10.15
N LEU A 718 -19.22 -6.48 -10.76
CA LEU A 718 -19.45 -6.60 -12.20
C LEU A 718 -20.14 -5.32 -12.68
N PRO A 719 -19.81 -4.78 -13.87
CA PRO A 719 -20.44 -3.56 -14.36
C PRO A 719 -21.91 -3.79 -14.77
N LYS A 720 -22.61 -2.68 -15.06
CA LYS A 720 -24.02 -2.67 -15.45
C LYS A 720 -24.26 -3.17 -16.88
N GLY A 721 -24.25 -4.48 -17.11
CA GLY A 721 -24.71 -5.00 -18.39
C GLY A 721 -24.61 -6.50 -18.59
N VAL A 722 -25.29 -6.96 -19.64
CA VAL A 722 -25.29 -8.34 -20.16
C VAL A 722 -25.67 -9.44 -19.17
N ASN A 723 -25.73 -10.67 -19.70
CA ASN A 723 -26.03 -11.87 -18.92
C ASN A 723 -24.73 -12.45 -18.35
N TYR A 724 -24.60 -12.47 -17.04
CA TYR A 724 -23.49 -13.15 -16.36
C TYR A 724 -23.85 -14.60 -16.03
N THR A 725 -22.89 -15.51 -16.24
CA THR A 725 -22.94 -16.88 -15.73
C THR A 725 -21.98 -17.02 -14.56
N LEU A 726 -22.52 -17.00 -13.34
CA LEU A 726 -21.75 -17.23 -12.12
C LEU A 726 -21.52 -18.74 -11.95
N LYS A 727 -20.28 -19.12 -11.64
CA LYS A 727 -19.93 -20.48 -11.21
C LYS A 727 -19.39 -20.45 -9.80
N PHE A 728 -19.82 -21.42 -9.01
CA PHE A 728 -19.40 -21.61 -7.63
C PHE A 728 -18.82 -23.01 -7.46
N LYS A 729 -17.76 -23.14 -6.66
CA LYS A 729 -17.11 -24.42 -6.38
C LYS A 729 -16.76 -24.53 -4.89
N GLY A 730 -17.13 -25.63 -4.24
CA GLY A 730 -16.80 -25.87 -2.85
C GLY A 730 -15.31 -26.13 -2.64
N THR A 731 -14.76 -25.65 -1.52
CA THR A 731 -13.35 -25.89 -1.12
C THR A 731 -13.22 -26.79 0.11
N ASP A 732 -14.24 -26.82 0.98
CA ASP A 732 -14.30 -27.70 2.16
C ASP A 732 -15.75 -28.14 2.44
N THR A 733 -15.94 -28.99 3.44
CA THR A 733 -17.23 -29.49 3.89
C THR A 733 -17.81 -28.56 4.97
N GLY A 734 -18.89 -27.85 4.64
CA GLY A 734 -19.50 -26.90 5.56
C GLY A 734 -20.82 -26.32 5.03
N GLN A 735 -21.11 -25.08 5.41
CA GLN A 735 -22.17 -24.27 4.80
C GLN A 735 -21.57 -22.99 4.25
N ALA A 736 -22.02 -22.61 3.06
CA ALA A 736 -21.69 -21.36 2.40
C ALA A 736 -22.93 -20.46 2.34
N SER A 737 -22.75 -19.22 1.90
CA SER A 737 -23.88 -18.36 1.50
C SER A 737 -23.46 -17.45 0.36
N ILE A 738 -24.44 -17.08 -0.48
CA ILE A 738 -24.29 -16.18 -1.61
C ILE A 738 -25.27 -15.02 -1.39
N GLU A 739 -24.84 -13.79 -1.60
CA GLU A 739 -25.66 -12.59 -1.48
C GLU A 739 -25.47 -11.74 -2.74
N THR A 740 -26.58 -11.25 -3.30
CA THR A 740 -26.57 -10.42 -4.52
C THR A 740 -27.11 -9.04 -4.19
N ALA A 741 -26.28 -8.04 -4.42
CA ALA A 741 -26.54 -6.63 -4.14
C ALA A 741 -26.25 -5.79 -5.38
N THR A 742 -26.71 -4.54 -5.40
CA THR A 742 -26.08 -3.50 -6.23
C THR A 742 -25.17 -2.62 -5.37
N PHE A 743 -24.15 -2.03 -5.98
CA PHE A 743 -23.25 -1.06 -5.37
C PHE A 743 -23.27 0.20 -6.22
N VAL A 744 -23.70 1.32 -5.63
CA VAL A 744 -23.94 2.59 -6.33
C VAL A 744 -23.93 3.75 -5.33
N ASN A 745 -23.45 4.93 -5.73
CA ASN A 745 -23.30 6.10 -4.86
C ASN A 745 -22.58 5.78 -3.52
N ASP A 746 -21.59 4.89 -3.55
CA ASP A 746 -20.83 4.44 -2.36
C ASP A 746 -21.61 3.63 -1.30
N GLU A 747 -22.84 3.18 -1.62
CA GLU A 747 -23.69 2.33 -0.78
C GLU A 747 -23.94 0.94 -1.41
N ILE A 748 -24.15 -0.07 -0.55
CA ILE A 748 -24.52 -1.45 -0.95
C ILE A 748 -26.03 -1.65 -0.72
N HIS A 749 -26.72 -2.22 -1.71
CA HIS A 749 -28.15 -2.50 -1.65
C HIS A 749 -28.43 -4.00 -1.94
N PRO A 750 -28.47 -4.87 -0.91
CA PRO A 750 -28.80 -6.29 -1.07
C PRO A 750 -30.25 -6.48 -1.56
N PHE A 751 -30.45 -7.34 -2.57
CA PHE A 751 -31.77 -7.60 -3.16
C PHE A 751 -32.16 -9.09 -3.19
N SER A 752 -31.21 -10.02 -3.04
CA SER A 752 -31.48 -11.46 -2.90
C SER A 752 -30.27 -12.20 -2.32
N GLY A 753 -30.46 -13.45 -1.92
CA GLY A 753 -29.39 -14.34 -1.48
C GLY A 753 -29.75 -15.82 -1.56
N PHE A 754 -28.80 -16.68 -1.21
CA PHE A 754 -28.95 -18.10 -0.95
C PHE A 754 -28.19 -18.40 0.36
N THR A 755 -28.91 -18.53 1.46
CA THR A 755 -28.31 -18.71 2.79
C THR A 755 -28.21 -20.20 3.15
N ASP A 756 -27.21 -20.58 3.95
CA ASP A 756 -27.00 -21.92 4.52
C ASP A 756 -26.78 -23.09 3.54
N MET A 757 -26.35 -22.80 2.31
CA MET A 757 -26.09 -23.83 1.30
C MET A 757 -25.12 -24.90 1.81
N PRO A 758 -25.49 -26.19 1.84
CA PRO A 758 -24.56 -27.26 2.21
C PRO A 758 -23.53 -27.45 1.09
N VAL A 759 -22.24 -27.36 1.44
CA VAL A 759 -21.12 -27.41 0.49
C VAL A 759 -20.13 -28.52 0.88
N THR A 760 -19.53 -29.14 -0.12
CA THR A 760 -18.39 -30.07 -0.03
C THR A 760 -17.39 -29.74 -1.15
N PRO A 761 -16.15 -30.27 -1.14
CA PRO A 761 -15.20 -30.11 -2.25
C PRO A 761 -15.65 -30.70 -3.60
N SER A 762 -16.75 -31.48 -3.63
CA SER A 762 -17.37 -32.00 -4.85
C SER A 762 -18.54 -31.16 -5.36
N VAL A 763 -19.03 -30.19 -4.56
CA VAL A 763 -20.13 -29.31 -4.98
C VAL A 763 -19.62 -28.31 -6.01
N SER A 764 -20.33 -28.24 -7.14
CA SER A 764 -20.30 -27.07 -8.02
C SER A 764 -21.73 -26.56 -8.24
N ALA A 765 -21.87 -25.25 -8.44
CA ALA A 765 -23.17 -24.65 -8.71
C ALA A 765 -23.06 -23.59 -9.80
N THR A 766 -24.12 -23.41 -10.58
CA THR A 766 -24.18 -22.44 -11.68
C THR A 766 -25.44 -21.58 -11.57
N PHE A 767 -25.31 -20.29 -11.91
CA PHE A 767 -26.38 -19.31 -11.79
C PHE A 767 -26.29 -18.24 -12.89
N SER A 768 -27.40 -17.60 -13.22
CA SER A 768 -27.46 -16.57 -14.28
C SER A 768 -28.24 -15.32 -13.87
N ILE A 769 -27.67 -14.15 -14.17
CA ILE A 769 -28.20 -12.82 -13.83
C ILE A 769 -28.20 -11.95 -15.09
N ASP A 770 -29.28 -11.18 -15.30
CA ASP A 770 -29.43 -10.20 -16.39
C ASP A 770 -29.46 -8.80 -15.77
N GLY A 771 -28.32 -8.10 -15.81
CA GLY A 771 -28.11 -6.84 -15.10
C GLY A 771 -28.36 -6.96 -13.60
N THR A 772 -29.44 -6.35 -13.11
CA THR A 772 -29.85 -6.37 -11.69
C THR A 772 -31.02 -7.32 -11.40
N THR A 773 -31.50 -8.07 -12.39
CA THR A 773 -32.60 -9.03 -12.24
C THR A 773 -32.08 -10.47 -12.29
N LEU A 774 -32.50 -11.28 -11.33
CA LEU A 774 -32.25 -12.73 -11.35
C LEU A 774 -33.05 -13.38 -12.48
N VAL A 775 -32.36 -14.00 -13.46
CA VAL A 775 -33.03 -14.73 -14.56
C VAL A 775 -33.72 -15.97 -14.01
N ASN A 776 -33.03 -16.66 -13.10
CA ASN A 776 -33.53 -17.80 -12.34
C ASN A 776 -33.66 -17.39 -10.87
N THR A 777 -34.74 -17.77 -10.19
CA THR A 777 -34.85 -17.63 -8.71
C THR A 777 -34.31 -18.86 -7.97
N GLU A 778 -33.55 -19.69 -8.68
CA GLU A 778 -33.14 -21.03 -8.27
C GLU A 778 -31.68 -21.24 -8.69
N LEU A 779 -30.85 -21.76 -7.79
CA LEU A 779 -29.46 -22.15 -8.02
C LEU A 779 -29.40 -23.62 -8.45
N GLU A 780 -28.71 -23.91 -9.55
CA GLU A 780 -28.46 -25.26 -10.03
C GLU A 780 -27.20 -25.83 -9.37
N VAL A 781 -27.32 -26.94 -8.64
CA VAL A 781 -26.23 -27.55 -7.86
C VAL A 781 -25.96 -28.99 -8.31
N ASP A 782 -24.74 -29.23 -8.77
CA ASP A 782 -24.12 -30.56 -8.86
C ASP A 782 -23.46 -30.86 -7.49
N GLN A 783 -23.83 -31.97 -6.85
CA GLN A 783 -23.29 -32.33 -5.53
C GLN A 783 -22.09 -33.28 -5.60
N ASN A 784 -21.87 -33.90 -6.76
CA ASN A 784 -21.00 -35.06 -6.91
C ASN A 784 -19.83 -34.84 -7.89
N GLY A 785 -19.92 -33.87 -8.78
CA GLY A 785 -18.90 -33.49 -9.75
C GLY A 785 -19.01 -34.19 -11.11
N ASP A 786 -20.15 -34.80 -11.45
CA ASP A 786 -20.39 -35.44 -12.75
C ASP A 786 -20.89 -34.48 -13.85
N GLY A 787 -21.16 -33.22 -13.51
CA GLY A 787 -21.64 -32.20 -14.43
C GLY A 787 -23.14 -32.31 -14.72
N GLN A 788 -23.93 -32.96 -13.87
CA GLN A 788 -25.40 -32.96 -13.91
C GLN A 788 -25.99 -32.28 -12.67
N VAL A 789 -27.17 -31.66 -12.80
CA VAL A 789 -27.83 -30.96 -11.69
C VAL A 789 -28.49 -31.97 -10.74
N ASP A 790 -27.88 -32.16 -9.58
CA ASP A 790 -28.35 -33.03 -8.50
C ASP A 790 -29.48 -32.39 -7.68
N THR A 791 -29.44 -31.07 -7.49
CA THR A 791 -30.35 -30.34 -6.60
C THR A 791 -30.53 -28.89 -7.04
N TYR A 792 -31.74 -28.37 -6.85
CA TYR A 792 -32.09 -26.96 -7.01
C TYR A 792 -32.28 -26.31 -5.64
N ILE A 793 -31.69 -25.14 -5.39
CA ILE A 793 -31.89 -24.37 -4.16
C ILE A 793 -32.63 -23.07 -4.50
N PRO A 794 -33.77 -22.73 -3.87
CA PRO A 794 -34.46 -21.47 -4.12
C PRO A 794 -33.70 -20.30 -3.47
N SER A 795 -33.79 -19.10 -4.03
CA SER A 795 -33.27 -17.90 -3.36
C SER A 795 -34.10 -17.57 -2.11
N ASP A 796 -33.50 -16.87 -1.16
CA ASP A 796 -34.10 -16.59 0.15
C ASP A 796 -35.45 -15.86 0.01
N GLY A 797 -36.52 -16.46 0.57
CA GLY A 797 -37.89 -15.96 0.47
C GLY A 797 -38.66 -16.38 -0.80
N SER A 798 -38.00 -17.00 -1.78
CA SER A 798 -38.66 -17.58 -2.96
C SER A 798 -39.12 -19.03 -2.72
N ASN A 799 -39.72 -19.67 -3.73
CA ASN A 799 -40.15 -21.08 -3.68
C ASN A 799 -39.74 -21.80 -4.97
N LEU A 800 -39.22 -23.02 -4.84
CA LEU A 800 -38.89 -23.89 -5.96
C LEU A 800 -40.11 -24.23 -6.82
N SER A 801 -39.89 -24.46 -8.12
CA SER A 801 -40.91 -25.04 -8.99
C SER A 801 -41.31 -26.45 -8.54
N ILE A 802 -42.57 -26.87 -8.79
CA ILE A 802 -43.02 -28.26 -8.53
C ILE A 802 -42.08 -29.29 -9.16
N GLU A 803 -41.54 -28.99 -10.34
CA GLU A 803 -40.66 -29.89 -11.09
C GLU A 803 -39.31 -30.06 -10.38
N HIS A 804 -38.75 -28.96 -9.87
CA HIS A 804 -37.50 -28.94 -9.12
C HIS A 804 -37.63 -29.56 -7.73
N VAL A 805 -38.72 -29.29 -7.00
CA VAL A 805 -39.00 -30.01 -5.73
C VAL A 805 -39.17 -31.52 -5.96
N LEU A 806 -39.82 -31.93 -7.05
CA LEU A 806 -39.92 -33.35 -7.43
C LEU A 806 -38.57 -33.96 -7.82
N SER A 807 -37.67 -33.18 -8.44
CA SER A 807 -36.30 -33.62 -8.74
C SER A 807 -35.49 -33.82 -7.46
N ASN A 808 -35.43 -32.80 -6.59
CA ASN A 808 -34.80 -32.87 -5.28
C ASN A 808 -35.33 -34.05 -4.46
N LEU A 809 -36.65 -34.28 -4.44
CA LEU A 809 -37.27 -35.39 -3.73
C LEU A 809 -36.93 -36.76 -4.32
N LYS A 810 -36.69 -36.87 -5.64
CA LYS A 810 -36.15 -38.11 -6.24
C LYS A 810 -34.71 -38.32 -5.78
N ASN A 811 -33.84 -37.33 -5.93
CA ASN A 811 -32.40 -37.47 -5.68
C ASN A 811 -32.11 -37.69 -4.18
N ALA A 812 -32.81 -36.98 -3.29
CA ALA A 812 -32.79 -37.26 -1.86
C ALA A 812 -33.20 -38.72 -1.53
N VAL A 813 -34.16 -39.30 -2.24
CA VAL A 813 -34.54 -40.72 -2.09
C VAL A 813 -33.52 -41.69 -2.74
N GLN A 814 -32.85 -41.27 -3.82
CA GLN A 814 -31.77 -42.05 -4.44
C GLN A 814 -30.55 -42.14 -3.51
N ASN A 815 -30.21 -41.06 -2.79
CA ASN A 815 -28.95 -40.95 -2.04
C ASN A 815 -29.03 -41.46 -0.58
N LEU A 816 -30.21 -41.85 -0.08
CA LEU A 816 -30.40 -42.41 1.27
C LEU A 816 -29.43 -43.55 1.63
N ASN A 817 -28.97 -43.59 2.88
CA ASN A 817 -28.33 -44.74 3.52
C ASN A 817 -29.38 -45.78 3.96
N ALA A 818 -30.21 -46.21 3.00
CA ALA A 818 -31.32 -47.13 3.22
C ALA A 818 -31.32 -48.26 2.18
N SER A 819 -31.80 -49.45 2.57
CA SER A 819 -31.90 -50.60 1.66
C SER A 819 -32.65 -50.26 0.37
N ALA A 820 -32.26 -50.85 -0.76
CA ALA A 820 -32.90 -50.60 -2.07
C ALA A 820 -34.43 -50.77 -2.03
N LYS A 821 -34.94 -51.72 -1.24
CA LYS A 821 -36.37 -51.94 -1.01
C LYS A 821 -37.09 -50.73 -0.38
N VAL A 822 -36.41 -49.91 0.41
CA VAL A 822 -36.92 -48.64 0.94
C VAL A 822 -36.89 -47.56 -0.15
N LYS A 823 -35.76 -47.39 -0.86
CA LYS A 823 -35.63 -46.43 -1.97
C LYS A 823 -36.73 -46.63 -3.01
N THR A 824 -36.90 -47.85 -3.52
CA THR A 824 -37.96 -48.21 -4.48
C THR A 824 -39.37 -48.02 -3.93
N GLN A 825 -39.60 -48.19 -2.62
CA GLN A 825 -40.92 -47.92 -2.01
C GLN A 825 -41.25 -46.43 -1.89
N LEU A 826 -40.24 -45.56 -1.83
CA LEU A 826 -40.40 -44.10 -1.83
C LEU A 826 -40.48 -43.56 -3.27
N GLN A 827 -39.63 -44.03 -4.19
CA GLN A 827 -39.71 -43.70 -5.62
C GLN A 827 -41.11 -44.00 -6.21
N ASN A 828 -41.69 -45.16 -5.90
CA ASN A 828 -43.06 -45.51 -6.32
C ASN A 828 -44.16 -44.61 -5.72
N LYS A 829 -43.88 -43.90 -4.62
CA LYS A 829 -44.79 -42.87 -4.08
C LYS A 829 -44.65 -41.54 -4.82
N ILE A 830 -43.42 -41.14 -5.16
CA ILE A 830 -43.15 -39.96 -6.00
C ILE A 830 -43.82 -40.11 -7.36
N ALA A 831 -43.60 -41.22 -8.06
CA ALA A 831 -44.22 -41.50 -9.37
C ALA A 831 -45.75 -41.45 -9.37
N ASN A 832 -46.39 -41.76 -8.24
CA ASN A 832 -47.85 -41.61 -8.04
C ASN A 832 -48.27 -40.14 -7.84
N VAL A 833 -47.47 -39.33 -7.14
CA VAL A 833 -47.65 -37.87 -7.05
C VAL A 833 -47.51 -37.24 -8.44
N GLU A 834 -46.43 -37.53 -9.17
CA GLU A 834 -46.19 -37.08 -10.56
C GLU A 834 -47.35 -37.45 -11.49
N THR A 835 -47.77 -38.73 -11.46
CA THR A 835 -48.91 -39.22 -12.25
C THR A 835 -50.21 -38.47 -11.92
N LYS A 836 -50.41 -38.02 -10.68
CA LYS A 836 -51.58 -37.23 -10.30
C LYS A 836 -51.46 -35.77 -10.75
N ILE A 837 -50.28 -35.16 -10.65
CA ILE A 837 -50.01 -33.79 -11.13
C ILE A 837 -50.24 -33.74 -12.64
N ALA A 838 -49.65 -34.65 -13.43
CA ALA A 838 -49.85 -34.72 -14.88
C ALA A 838 -51.33 -34.92 -15.26
N LYS A 839 -52.06 -35.78 -14.54
CA LYS A 839 -53.52 -35.96 -14.74
C LYS A 839 -54.33 -34.74 -14.34
N GLN A 840 -53.89 -33.96 -13.35
CA GLN A 840 -54.54 -32.72 -12.95
C GLN A 840 -54.29 -31.60 -13.98
N LYS A 841 -53.04 -31.40 -14.45
CA LYS A 841 -52.69 -30.53 -15.60
C LYS A 841 -53.62 -30.83 -16.79
N GLN A 842 -53.60 -32.08 -17.26
CA GLN A 842 -54.43 -32.52 -18.40
C GLN A 842 -55.94 -32.31 -18.18
N LYS A 843 -56.45 -32.58 -16.96
CA LYS A 843 -57.86 -32.36 -16.58
C LYS A 843 -58.25 -30.88 -16.55
N GLN A 844 -57.34 -30.01 -16.09
CA GLN A 844 -57.52 -28.57 -16.03
C GLN A 844 -57.57 -27.96 -17.43
N THR A 845 -56.58 -28.22 -18.30
CA THR A 845 -56.57 -27.76 -19.71
C THR A 845 -57.84 -28.20 -20.44
N ASN A 846 -58.19 -29.49 -20.37
CA ASN A 846 -59.41 -30.05 -20.95
C ASN A 846 -60.70 -29.41 -20.44
N SER A 847 -60.67 -28.76 -19.28
CA SER A 847 -61.81 -28.09 -18.67
C SER A 847 -61.87 -26.62 -19.04
N LEU A 848 -60.74 -25.91 -19.09
CA LEU A 848 -60.62 -24.54 -19.60
C LEU A 848 -61.04 -24.45 -21.08
N SER A 849 -60.56 -25.35 -21.95
CA SER A 849 -61.00 -25.38 -23.35
C SER A 849 -62.52 -25.64 -23.48
N LYS A 850 -63.12 -26.40 -22.54
CA LYS A 850 -64.58 -26.62 -22.44
C LYS A 850 -65.34 -25.47 -21.75
N ILE A 851 -64.65 -24.44 -21.26
CA ILE A 851 -65.23 -23.16 -20.86
C ILE A 851 -65.15 -22.20 -22.05
N LYS A 852 -63.98 -22.04 -22.69
CA LYS A 852 -63.80 -21.22 -23.90
C LYS A 852 -64.79 -21.60 -25.02
N MET A 853 -64.84 -22.87 -25.42
CA MET A 853 -65.84 -23.41 -26.37
C MET A 853 -67.31 -23.19 -25.95
N GLN A 854 -67.58 -22.96 -24.67
CA GLN A 854 -68.94 -22.63 -24.21
C GLN A 854 -69.23 -21.13 -24.21
N LEU A 855 -68.24 -20.25 -24.13
CA LEU A 855 -68.41 -18.81 -24.28
C LEU A 855 -68.56 -18.46 -25.77
N GLU A 856 -67.66 -18.94 -26.62
CA GLU A 856 -67.70 -18.79 -28.08
C GLU A 856 -69.09 -19.16 -28.64
N LYS A 857 -69.54 -20.39 -28.34
CA LYS A 857 -70.84 -20.95 -28.74
C LYS A 857 -72.07 -20.28 -28.09
N LYS A 858 -71.88 -19.32 -27.19
CA LYS A 858 -72.93 -18.48 -26.61
C LYS A 858 -72.90 -17.07 -27.21
N ALA A 859 -71.72 -16.53 -27.50
CA ALA A 859 -71.54 -15.30 -28.27
C ALA A 859 -72.11 -15.44 -29.70
N GLU A 860 -71.77 -16.54 -30.40
CA GLU A 860 -72.37 -16.95 -31.70
C GLU A 860 -73.91 -16.91 -31.71
N LYS A 861 -74.53 -17.09 -30.53
CA LYS A 861 -75.98 -17.25 -30.37
C LYS A 861 -76.65 -16.05 -29.71
N GLY A 862 -75.93 -14.91 -29.59
CA GLY A 862 -76.44 -13.69 -28.96
C GLY A 862 -76.84 -13.88 -27.49
N ARG A 863 -76.21 -14.83 -26.78
CA ARG A 863 -76.51 -15.16 -25.37
C ARG A 863 -75.46 -14.61 -24.38
N ILE A 864 -74.43 -14.00 -24.93
CA ILE A 864 -73.44 -13.12 -24.31
C ILE A 864 -73.17 -12.07 -25.41
N ASP A 865 -72.97 -10.80 -25.06
CA ASP A 865 -72.50 -9.81 -26.03
C ASP A 865 -71.02 -10.08 -26.40
N ALA A 866 -70.59 -9.56 -27.56
CA ALA A 866 -69.25 -9.81 -28.07
C ALA A 866 -68.14 -9.23 -27.18
N SER A 867 -68.38 -8.12 -26.45
CA SER A 867 -67.36 -7.50 -25.61
C SER A 867 -67.10 -8.35 -24.37
N THR A 868 -68.15 -8.70 -23.62
CA THR A 868 -68.08 -9.59 -22.46
C THR A 868 -67.51 -10.95 -22.85
N ALA A 869 -67.87 -11.48 -24.01
CA ALA A 869 -67.31 -12.74 -24.51
C ALA A 869 -65.80 -12.64 -24.75
N ASN A 870 -65.33 -11.58 -25.42
CA ASN A 870 -63.91 -11.40 -25.71
C ASN A 870 -63.07 -11.21 -24.44
N THR A 871 -63.52 -10.38 -23.49
CA THR A 871 -62.82 -10.21 -22.19
C THR A 871 -62.70 -11.54 -21.42
N LEU A 872 -63.77 -12.34 -21.38
CA LEU A 872 -63.74 -13.64 -20.71
C LEU A 872 -62.92 -14.69 -21.46
N ILE A 873 -62.75 -14.56 -22.78
CA ILE A 873 -61.93 -15.47 -23.59
C ILE A 873 -60.43 -15.13 -23.45
N ALA A 874 -60.05 -13.84 -23.40
CA ALA A 874 -58.67 -13.43 -23.18
C ALA A 874 -58.08 -14.01 -21.88
N LEU A 875 -58.75 -13.78 -20.75
CA LEU A 875 -58.37 -14.33 -19.43
C LEU A 875 -58.35 -15.88 -19.41
N LEU A 876 -59.13 -16.54 -20.27
CA LEU A 876 -59.09 -18.00 -20.43
C LEU A 876 -57.94 -18.47 -21.32
N ASP A 877 -57.51 -17.68 -22.29
CA ASP A 877 -56.34 -17.96 -23.13
C ASP A 877 -55.04 -17.74 -22.36
N GLU A 878 -54.98 -16.75 -21.46
CA GLU A 878 -53.90 -16.57 -20.49
C GLU A 878 -53.81 -17.77 -19.52
N LEU A 879 -54.93 -18.22 -18.96
CA LEU A 879 -54.98 -19.47 -18.17
C LEU A 879 -54.66 -20.74 -18.99
N LEU A 880 -54.89 -20.74 -20.30
CA LEU A 880 -54.50 -21.84 -21.19
C LEU A 880 -53.01 -21.78 -21.57
N ALA A 881 -52.39 -20.60 -21.61
CA ALA A 881 -50.94 -20.46 -21.71
C ALA A 881 -50.25 -21.04 -20.46
N GLN A 882 -50.82 -20.81 -19.26
CA GLN A 882 -50.40 -21.44 -18.00
C GLN A 882 -50.69 -22.96 -17.90
N SER A 883 -51.11 -23.64 -18.97
CA SER A 883 -51.55 -25.05 -18.90
C SER A 883 -50.47 -26.09 -18.59
N SER A 884 -49.20 -25.67 -18.51
CA SER A 884 -48.08 -26.43 -17.96
C SER A 884 -48.00 -26.40 -16.43
N ILE A 885 -48.75 -25.54 -15.74
CA ILE A 885 -48.60 -25.22 -14.30
C ILE A 885 -49.75 -25.83 -13.47
N VAL A 886 -49.48 -26.14 -12.19
CA VAL A 886 -50.48 -26.43 -11.14
C VAL A 886 -49.96 -25.79 -9.85
N PRO A 887 -50.80 -25.11 -9.04
CA PRO A 887 -52.10 -24.55 -9.43
C PRO A 887 -51.95 -23.52 -10.57
N PHE A 888 -53.06 -23.03 -11.10
CA PHE A 888 -53.02 -21.81 -11.91
C PHE A 888 -52.84 -20.59 -11.00
N ASP A 889 -52.46 -19.45 -11.59
CA ASP A 889 -52.43 -18.18 -10.86
C ASP A 889 -53.78 -17.90 -10.15
N PRO A 890 -53.78 -17.79 -8.80
CA PRO A 890 -55.00 -17.49 -8.05
C PRO A 890 -55.52 -16.07 -8.31
N ALA A 891 -54.68 -15.12 -8.71
CA ALA A 891 -55.10 -13.76 -9.06
C ALA A 891 -55.87 -13.76 -10.38
N LEU A 892 -55.34 -14.37 -11.44
CA LEU A 892 -56.03 -14.52 -12.73
C LEU A 892 -57.32 -15.36 -12.61
N ILE A 893 -57.35 -16.40 -11.75
CA ILE A 893 -58.60 -17.11 -11.42
C ILE A 893 -59.59 -16.21 -10.67
N LEU A 894 -59.13 -15.36 -9.76
CA LEU A 894 -59.97 -14.43 -9.01
C LEU A 894 -60.54 -13.33 -9.92
N GLU A 895 -59.75 -12.77 -10.83
CA GLU A 895 -60.23 -11.84 -11.84
C GLU A 895 -61.25 -12.52 -12.76
N LEU A 896 -60.96 -13.69 -13.32
CA LEU A 896 -61.93 -14.39 -14.17
C LEU A 896 -63.25 -14.68 -13.43
N LYS A 897 -63.20 -15.03 -12.15
CA LYS A 897 -64.39 -15.13 -11.28
C LYS A 897 -65.09 -13.76 -11.12
N GLY A 898 -64.33 -12.68 -10.95
CA GLY A 898 -64.82 -11.30 -10.89
C GLY A 898 -65.56 -10.89 -12.16
N GLN A 899 -64.95 -11.09 -13.33
CA GLN A 899 -65.55 -10.79 -14.64
C GLN A 899 -66.77 -11.68 -14.93
N ILE A 900 -66.75 -12.97 -14.54
CA ILE A 900 -67.95 -13.82 -14.62
C ILE A 900 -69.06 -13.32 -13.68
N ASN A 901 -68.71 -12.72 -12.53
CA ASN A 901 -69.68 -12.16 -11.61
C ASN A 901 -70.24 -10.80 -12.06
N SER A 902 -69.45 -9.93 -12.71
CA SER A 902 -69.92 -8.67 -13.29
C SER A 902 -70.72 -8.88 -14.60
N ALA A 903 -70.36 -9.88 -15.41
CA ALA A 903 -70.93 -10.16 -16.72
C ALA A 903 -72.47 -10.20 -16.75
N ASN A 904 -73.06 -9.56 -17.76
CA ASN A 904 -74.50 -9.51 -18.01
C ASN A 904 -75.01 -10.80 -18.69
N ILE A 905 -74.86 -11.93 -17.98
CA ILE A 905 -75.20 -13.28 -18.45
C ILE A 905 -76.23 -13.95 -17.53
N SER A 906 -76.97 -14.93 -18.05
CA SER A 906 -78.00 -15.63 -17.26
C SER A 906 -77.41 -16.28 -16.00
N LEU A 907 -78.13 -16.20 -14.88
CA LEU A 907 -77.71 -16.81 -13.61
C LEU A 907 -77.32 -18.29 -13.76
N SER A 908 -78.08 -19.03 -14.55
CA SER A 908 -77.80 -20.43 -14.90
C SER A 908 -76.47 -20.66 -15.64
N LEU A 909 -76.01 -19.68 -16.42
CA LEU A 909 -74.69 -19.73 -17.07
C LEU A 909 -73.60 -19.29 -16.09
N LYS A 910 -73.82 -18.20 -15.34
CA LYS A 910 -72.91 -17.69 -14.29
C LYS A 910 -72.56 -18.79 -13.27
N SER A 911 -73.56 -19.44 -12.68
CA SER A 911 -73.36 -20.57 -11.77
C SER A 911 -72.69 -21.78 -12.42
N SER A 912 -72.96 -22.05 -13.71
CA SER A 912 -72.31 -23.16 -14.45
C SER A 912 -70.83 -22.91 -14.71
N LEU A 913 -70.44 -21.66 -15.00
CA LEU A 913 -69.05 -21.26 -15.20
C LEU A 913 -68.29 -21.30 -13.87
N LEU A 914 -68.82 -20.66 -12.82
CA LEU A 914 -68.20 -20.66 -11.48
C LEU A 914 -68.07 -22.07 -10.89
N ALA A 915 -69.10 -22.93 -11.03
CA ALA A 915 -69.05 -24.32 -10.58
C ALA A 915 -68.15 -25.25 -11.44
N LYS A 916 -67.63 -24.76 -12.57
CA LYS A 916 -66.53 -25.40 -13.31
C LYS A 916 -65.18 -24.91 -12.83
N LEU A 917 -65.00 -23.60 -12.65
CA LEU A 917 -63.75 -23.02 -12.10
C LEU A 917 -63.42 -23.61 -10.73
N GLY A 918 -64.41 -23.70 -9.82
CA GLY A 918 -64.26 -24.36 -8.52
C GLY A 918 -63.91 -25.87 -8.56
N LYS A 919 -63.91 -26.50 -9.75
CA LYS A 919 -63.45 -27.89 -9.96
C LYS A 919 -62.05 -27.97 -10.57
N LEU A 920 -61.49 -26.84 -11.02
CA LEU A 920 -60.08 -26.69 -11.39
C LEU A 920 -59.20 -26.58 -10.15
N GLU A 921 -59.64 -25.78 -9.17
CA GLU A 921 -58.92 -25.43 -7.92
C GLU A 921 -58.75 -26.62 -6.96
N SER A 922 -59.48 -27.72 -7.17
CA SER A 922 -59.47 -28.89 -6.28
C SER A 922 -58.21 -29.76 -6.43
N VAL A 923 -57.08 -29.32 -5.87
CA VAL A 923 -55.80 -30.06 -5.78
C VAL A 923 -55.77 -31.16 -4.71
N ALA A 924 -56.77 -31.23 -3.82
CA ALA A 924 -56.80 -32.10 -2.63
C ALA A 924 -56.59 -33.63 -2.86
N GLY A 925 -56.65 -34.10 -4.11
CA GLY A 925 -56.26 -35.48 -4.47
C GLY A 925 -54.75 -35.71 -4.53
N ILE A 926 -53.96 -34.65 -4.74
CA ILE A 926 -52.49 -34.65 -4.79
C ILE A 926 -51.94 -34.52 -3.38
N GLY A 927 -52.38 -33.51 -2.60
CA GLY A 927 -51.95 -33.32 -1.21
C GLY A 927 -52.15 -34.55 -0.33
N LYS A 928 -53.30 -35.25 -0.43
CA LYS A 928 -53.53 -36.54 0.25
C LYS A 928 -52.51 -37.64 -0.12
N SER A 929 -51.86 -37.55 -1.27
CA SER A 929 -50.76 -38.44 -1.67
C SER A 929 -49.43 -38.05 -1.01
N ILE A 930 -49.13 -36.75 -0.93
CA ILE A 930 -47.95 -36.18 -0.26
C ILE A 930 -48.00 -36.50 1.24
N ASP A 931 -49.14 -36.23 1.86
CA ASP A 931 -49.53 -36.59 3.22
C ASP A 931 -49.34 -38.10 3.50
N THR A 932 -49.69 -38.96 2.52
CA THR A 932 -49.47 -40.43 2.56
C THR A 932 -48.02 -40.85 2.28
N MET A 933 -47.17 -39.95 1.77
CA MET A 933 -45.73 -40.14 1.67
C MET A 933 -45.02 -39.68 2.94
N ALA A 934 -45.35 -38.50 3.49
CA ALA A 934 -44.80 -38.00 4.75
C ALA A 934 -45.07 -38.95 5.93
N LYS A 935 -46.30 -39.48 6.01
CA LYS A 935 -46.67 -40.55 6.98
C LYS A 935 -45.86 -41.85 6.76
N ALA A 936 -45.45 -42.15 5.54
CA ALA A 936 -44.59 -43.31 5.26
C ALA A 936 -43.12 -43.07 5.62
N VAL A 937 -42.59 -41.87 5.35
CA VAL A 937 -41.23 -41.45 5.76
C VAL A 937 -41.08 -41.54 7.29
N ARG A 938 -41.98 -40.89 8.04
CA ARG A 938 -42.04 -40.97 9.51
C ARG A 938 -42.12 -42.42 10.02
N ALA A 939 -42.91 -43.28 9.36
CA ALA A 939 -43.07 -44.70 9.69
C ALA A 939 -41.90 -45.62 9.23
N LYS A 940 -40.92 -45.12 8.49
CA LYS A 940 -39.63 -45.79 8.22
C LYS A 940 -38.57 -45.36 9.24
N SER A 941 -38.50 -44.06 9.51
CA SER A 941 -37.64 -43.47 10.54
C SER A 941 -37.85 -44.12 11.91
N ALA A 942 -39.11 -44.18 12.36
CA ALA A 942 -39.53 -44.87 13.60
C ALA A 942 -39.33 -46.41 13.61
N LYS A 943 -38.63 -46.97 12.61
CA LYS A 943 -38.23 -48.38 12.52
C LYS A 943 -36.72 -48.54 12.25
N GLY A 944 -35.93 -47.48 12.40
CA GLY A 944 -34.48 -47.50 12.11
C GLY A 944 -34.15 -47.74 10.63
N ALA A 945 -35.08 -47.45 9.72
CA ALA A 945 -34.93 -47.70 8.28
C ALA A 945 -34.66 -46.43 7.45
N LEU A 946 -34.46 -45.30 8.12
CA LEU A 946 -33.95 -44.00 7.68
C LEU A 946 -33.23 -43.36 8.88
N VAL A 947 -32.22 -42.53 8.64
CA VAL A 947 -31.57 -41.68 9.66
C VAL A 947 -32.44 -40.43 9.92
N GLU A 948 -32.28 -39.78 11.08
CA GLU A 948 -33.09 -38.63 11.47
C GLU A 948 -32.91 -37.43 10.51
N ALA A 949 -31.68 -37.07 10.14
CA ALA A 949 -31.41 -36.00 9.18
C ALA A 949 -32.04 -36.27 7.79
N GLU A 950 -31.92 -37.50 7.27
CA GLU A 950 -32.59 -37.93 6.04
C GLU A 950 -34.12 -37.83 6.14
N THR A 951 -34.66 -38.22 7.31
CA THR A 951 -36.09 -38.15 7.59
C THR A 951 -36.56 -36.70 7.53
N GLN A 952 -35.82 -35.76 8.13
CA GLN A 952 -36.18 -34.36 8.15
C GLN A 952 -36.04 -33.71 6.76
N ASN A 953 -34.98 -34.00 6.00
CA ASN A 953 -34.82 -33.51 4.62
C ASN A 953 -36.00 -33.98 3.73
N LEU A 954 -36.33 -35.27 3.77
CA LEU A 954 -37.49 -35.81 3.03
C LEU A 954 -38.83 -35.21 3.48
N LEU A 955 -38.96 -34.76 4.72
CA LEU A 955 -40.17 -34.06 5.18
C LEU A 955 -40.20 -32.60 4.70
N ASN A 956 -39.08 -31.87 4.81
CA ASN A 956 -38.95 -30.50 4.30
C ASN A 956 -39.31 -30.44 2.80
N LEU A 957 -38.78 -31.36 1.99
CA LEU A 957 -39.09 -31.44 0.55
C LEU A 957 -40.56 -31.82 0.27
N LEU A 958 -41.20 -32.62 1.12
CA LEU A 958 -42.63 -32.93 0.99
C LEU A 958 -43.52 -31.76 1.42
N ASP A 959 -43.10 -30.99 2.41
CA ASP A 959 -43.83 -29.82 2.90
C ASP A 959 -43.64 -28.62 1.94
N GLN A 960 -42.46 -28.45 1.30
CA GLN A 960 -42.25 -27.57 0.14
C GLN A 960 -43.18 -27.96 -1.03
N LEU A 961 -43.22 -29.25 -1.40
CA LEU A 961 -44.10 -29.75 -2.47
C LEU A 961 -45.58 -29.54 -2.12
N GLN A 962 -45.94 -29.49 -0.84
CA GLN A 962 -47.29 -29.17 -0.39
C GLN A 962 -47.57 -27.65 -0.34
N GLY A 963 -46.55 -26.81 -0.18
CA GLY A 963 -46.67 -25.36 -0.33
C GLY A 963 -46.89 -24.92 -1.78
N ALA A 964 -46.26 -25.62 -2.73
CA ALA A 964 -46.38 -25.35 -4.16
C ALA A 964 -47.68 -25.87 -4.83
N ILE A 965 -48.64 -26.48 -4.09
CA ILE A 965 -49.80 -27.23 -4.64
C ILE A 965 -51.16 -26.81 -4.06
#